data_AF-A0A243AJ25-F1
#
_entry.id   AF-A0A243AJ25-F1
#
_cell.length_a   1.000
_cell.length_b   1.000
_cell.length_c   1.000
_cell.angle_alpha   90.00
_cell.angle_beta   90.00
_cell.angle_gamma   90.00
#
_symmetry.space_group_name_H-M   'P 1'
#
loop_
_entity.id
_entity.type
_entity.pdbx_description
1 polymer ?
#
loop_
_entity_poly.entity_id
_entity_poly.type
_entity_poly.pdbx_seq_one_letter_code
_entity_poly.pdbx_strand_id
1 'polypeptide(L)'
;MSSFVLDFQEIEKTQLSLVGGKGLNLGALSNIQGIQVPEGFCVTTVGYEKAIEQNDELQTLLQQLTKLKMEERAQIGGISKKIREVIMAVEIPSEVVEAVAHYLSRFGNEHAYAVRSSATAEDLPYASFAGQQDTYLNIIGEEAILQHVRKCWASLFTERAVMYRMQNDFEHNQVSICVVVQKMVFPEASGILFTADPVTSNRKVVSIDASFGLGEALVSGLVSADNYKVKEGEITGKMIATKKLAIYALKEGGTETKQIDPAQQKIQTLSEQQILQLAQIGRQIEAYFGCPQDIEWCLVDDTFYIVQSRPITTLYPIPEVNDGENHVYVSVGHQQMMTDPLKPLGMSLFQLTSFGQRFQAGGRLFVDVAQRLASPTSRELLLNMIGNSEPLIKDALTTVIERDDFITLLPDDEKEKSIRKSGPPVSSQPQIENNPAIVTDLIKMNQASIEELKRNMQTKSGVNVLDFILEDMQQLKKILFHPQSMAVIMAGMDASTWINEKMEQWLGEKNAADTLSQSVQNNITSEMGLALLDVADVIRPYPEVIAYLQHVENDNFLDELVQFKGGEKARDAILTFLNKYGMRCSGEIDITKTRWSEKPTTIIPMILNNIRDFEAGASKRKFEEGLQEALKKEEELVDRLQHLPDGKQKVEETKRMIRNIRNFIGYREYPKYGMINRYFIYKQAILKEAEQLVQSGVIHVVDDIYYLTFEELHEVVRTKKLDYELIHKQKNDYKLYEKLIPPRVMTSDGEIITGKYKRENLPADAIVGLPVSSGVIEGRARVILNMEEANLEEGDILVTAFTDPGWTPLFVSIKGLVTEVGGLMTHGAVIAREYGLPAVVGVENATKLIKDGQRIRVHGTEGYIEIL
;
A
#
# COMPACT_ATOMS: atom_id res chain seq x y z
N MET A 1 28.44 22.96 -31.19
CA MET A 1 27.25 22.10 -31.10
C MET A 1 26.06 23.00 -30.82
N SER A 2 24.97 22.83 -31.55
CA SER A 2 23.74 23.60 -31.35
C SER A 2 23.05 23.09 -30.10
N SER A 3 22.74 23.94 -29.13
CA SER A 3 21.97 23.56 -27.94
C SER A 3 20.49 23.25 -28.24
N PHE A 4 20.04 23.45 -29.49
CA PHE A 4 18.65 23.34 -29.93
C PHE A 4 18.26 21.96 -30.44
N VAL A 5 19.22 21.20 -30.99
CA VAL A 5 18.99 19.85 -31.51
C VAL A 5 20.19 18.97 -31.20
N LEU A 6 19.93 17.78 -30.65
CA LEU A 6 20.96 16.79 -30.31
C LEU A 6 20.68 15.46 -31.02
N ASP A 7 21.69 14.89 -31.67
CA ASP A 7 21.68 13.51 -32.17
C ASP A 7 21.60 12.54 -30.97
N PHE A 8 20.93 11.39 -31.10
CA PHE A 8 20.92 10.39 -30.03
C PHE A 8 22.33 9.98 -29.56
N GLN A 9 23.32 9.98 -30.46
CA GLN A 9 24.71 9.66 -30.12
C GLN A 9 25.43 10.77 -29.33
N GLU A 10 24.90 11.99 -29.34
CA GLU A 10 25.46 13.15 -28.64
C GLU A 10 24.86 13.36 -27.24
N ILE A 11 23.82 12.60 -26.87
CA ILE A 11 23.09 12.77 -25.61
C ILE A 11 23.89 12.16 -24.45
N GLU A 12 24.15 12.98 -23.42
CA GLU A 12 24.78 12.56 -22.18
C GLU A 12 23.75 12.24 -21.08
N LYS A 13 24.09 11.34 -20.15
CA LYS A 13 23.19 10.88 -19.06
C LYS A 13 22.68 12.00 -18.14
N THR A 14 23.36 13.14 -18.08
CA THR A 14 23.03 14.28 -17.20
C THR A 14 22.01 15.24 -17.81
N GLN A 15 21.62 15.04 -19.08
CA GLN A 15 20.84 16.01 -19.86
C GLN A 15 19.30 15.77 -19.81
N LEU A 16 18.78 15.16 -18.74
CA LEU A 16 17.33 14.89 -18.59
C LEU A 16 16.47 16.15 -18.78
N SER A 17 16.90 17.28 -18.23
CA SER A 17 16.20 18.57 -18.35
C SER A 17 16.18 19.13 -19.78
N LEU A 18 17.08 18.65 -20.66
CA LEU A 18 17.25 19.13 -22.02
C LEU A 18 16.49 18.28 -23.05
N VAL A 19 16.49 16.95 -22.89
CA VAL A 19 15.93 16.00 -23.86
C VAL A 19 14.72 15.21 -23.33
N GLY A 20 14.35 15.41 -22.08
CA GLY A 20 13.28 14.67 -21.41
C GLY A 20 13.60 13.18 -21.25
N GLY A 21 12.67 12.45 -20.65
CA GLY A 21 12.86 11.04 -20.30
C GLY A 21 13.09 10.13 -21.50
N LYS A 22 12.19 10.19 -22.51
CA LYS A 22 12.30 9.35 -23.72
C LYS A 22 13.57 9.63 -24.52
N GLY A 23 13.91 10.91 -24.70
CA GLY A 23 15.11 11.31 -25.43
C GLY A 23 16.39 10.82 -24.74
N LEU A 24 16.44 10.91 -23.40
CA LEU A 24 17.55 10.41 -22.61
C LEU A 24 17.72 8.89 -22.75
N ASN A 25 16.62 8.14 -22.66
CA ASN A 25 16.63 6.69 -22.79
C ASN A 25 17.02 6.24 -24.21
N LEU A 26 16.58 6.95 -25.25
CA LEU A 26 17.00 6.68 -26.63
C LEU A 26 18.49 6.94 -26.87
N GLY A 27 19.03 8.02 -26.29
CA GLY A 27 20.47 8.27 -26.31
C GLY A 27 21.26 7.18 -25.59
N ALA A 28 20.77 6.73 -24.43
CA ALA A 28 21.38 5.62 -23.68
C ALA A 28 21.34 4.30 -24.48
N LEU A 29 20.20 3.96 -25.09
CA LEU A 29 20.04 2.76 -25.92
C LEU A 29 20.95 2.76 -27.14
N SER A 30 21.10 3.92 -27.81
CA SER A 30 21.95 4.08 -29.01
C SER A 30 23.42 3.81 -28.74
N ASN A 31 23.85 3.88 -27.47
CA ASN A 31 25.21 3.60 -27.04
C ASN A 31 25.44 2.12 -26.66
N ILE A 32 24.40 1.27 -26.66
CA ILE A 32 24.53 -0.15 -26.32
C ILE A 32 24.98 -0.94 -27.56
N GLN A 33 26.15 -1.56 -27.49
CA GLN A 33 26.66 -2.41 -28.57
C GLN A 33 25.73 -3.60 -28.85
N GLY A 34 25.42 -3.82 -30.13
CA GLY A 34 24.58 -4.94 -30.58
C GLY A 34 23.07 -4.67 -30.53
N ILE A 35 22.64 -3.52 -30.02
CA ILE A 35 21.23 -3.09 -30.04
C ILE A 35 21.01 -2.16 -31.23
N GLN A 36 19.98 -2.44 -32.04
CA GLN A 36 19.61 -1.58 -33.17
C GLN A 36 18.59 -0.56 -32.70
N VAL A 37 18.94 0.73 -32.77
CA VAL A 37 18.04 1.85 -32.51
C VAL A 37 17.93 2.66 -33.80
N PRO A 38 16.72 2.96 -34.30
CA PRO A 38 16.58 3.80 -35.49
C PRO A 38 17.19 5.19 -35.25
N GLU A 39 17.93 5.68 -36.25
CA GLU A 39 18.58 7.00 -36.22
C GLU A 39 17.58 8.11 -35.93
N GLY A 40 17.99 9.14 -35.20
CA GLY A 40 17.12 10.24 -34.85
C GLY A 40 17.80 11.31 -34.02
N PHE A 41 17.05 12.34 -33.73
CA PHE A 41 17.51 13.50 -32.97
C PHE A 41 16.40 14.05 -32.08
N CYS A 42 16.78 14.86 -31.10
CA CYS A 42 15.91 15.52 -30.14
C CYS A 42 15.92 17.03 -30.39
N VAL A 43 14.76 17.62 -30.71
CA VAL A 43 14.54 19.06 -30.58
C VAL A 43 14.42 19.37 -29.09
N THR A 44 15.41 20.07 -28.54
CA THR A 44 15.58 20.23 -27.10
C THR A 44 14.56 21.17 -26.48
N THR A 45 14.44 21.13 -25.15
CA THR A 45 13.60 22.05 -24.38
C THR A 45 13.95 23.53 -24.61
N VAL A 46 15.21 23.85 -24.92
CA VAL A 46 15.65 25.21 -25.26
C VAL A 46 14.93 25.74 -26.51
N GLY A 47 14.65 24.87 -27.49
CA GLY A 47 13.87 25.25 -28.67
C GLY A 47 12.42 25.60 -28.34
N TYR A 48 11.80 24.83 -27.45
CA TYR A 48 10.46 25.10 -26.94
C TYR A 48 10.42 26.40 -26.13
N GLU A 49 11.32 26.55 -25.15
CA GLU A 49 11.40 27.71 -24.26
C GLU A 49 11.59 29.00 -25.05
N LYS A 50 12.51 29.02 -26.02
CA LYS A 50 12.73 30.18 -26.89
C LYS A 50 11.52 30.52 -27.75
N ALA A 51 10.76 29.52 -28.21
CA ALA A 51 9.55 29.74 -28.99
C ALA A 51 8.45 30.41 -28.17
N ILE A 52 8.38 30.15 -26.86
CA ILE A 52 7.32 30.64 -25.98
C ILE A 52 7.72 31.85 -25.10
N GLU A 53 9.02 32.15 -24.98
CA GLU A 53 9.58 33.14 -24.05
C GLU A 53 8.95 34.54 -24.21
N GLN A 54 8.68 34.97 -25.45
CA GLN A 54 8.17 36.31 -25.77
C GLN A 54 6.65 36.35 -25.98
N ASN A 55 5.90 35.35 -25.52
CA ASN A 55 4.46 35.27 -25.72
C ASN A 55 3.66 35.69 -24.47
N ASP A 56 3.35 36.99 -24.37
CA ASP A 56 2.61 37.58 -23.24
C ASP A 56 1.20 36.97 -23.05
N GLU A 57 0.55 36.59 -24.15
CA GLU A 57 -0.77 35.94 -24.12
C GLU A 57 -0.69 34.57 -23.44
N LEU A 58 0.30 33.75 -23.80
CA LEU A 58 0.55 32.45 -23.19
C LEU A 58 0.85 32.57 -21.70
N GLN A 59 1.71 33.50 -21.29
CA GLN A 59 2.04 33.72 -19.88
C GLN A 59 0.80 34.11 -19.07
N THR A 60 -0.07 34.95 -19.64
CA THR A 60 -1.34 35.33 -19.03
C THR A 60 -2.27 34.12 -18.86
N LEU A 61 -2.38 33.27 -19.88
CA LEU A 61 -3.21 32.05 -19.81
C LEU A 61 -2.67 31.03 -18.80
N LEU A 62 -1.35 30.87 -18.71
CA LEU A 62 -0.71 30.01 -17.71
C LEU A 62 -0.99 30.50 -16.28
N GLN A 63 -0.88 31.80 -16.02
CA GLN A 63 -1.22 32.37 -14.71
C GLN A 63 -2.71 32.22 -14.35
N GLN A 64 -3.60 32.28 -15.34
CA GLN A 64 -5.02 31.97 -15.11
C GLN A 64 -5.20 30.50 -14.76
N LEU A 65 -4.50 29.60 -15.46
CA LEU A 65 -4.57 28.16 -15.22
C LEU A 65 -4.12 27.78 -13.80
N THR A 66 -3.03 28.38 -13.30
CA THR A 66 -2.51 28.12 -11.94
C THR A 66 -3.50 28.53 -10.82
N LYS A 67 -4.46 29.42 -11.11
CA LYS A 67 -5.47 29.86 -10.13
C LYS A 67 -6.68 28.94 -10.05
N LEU A 68 -6.85 28.04 -11.01
CA LEU A 68 -8.01 27.13 -11.06
C LEU A 68 -7.82 25.93 -10.15
N LYS A 69 -8.93 25.41 -9.64
CA LYS A 69 -8.99 24.14 -8.90
C LYS A 69 -9.46 22.99 -9.80
N MET A 70 -9.14 21.75 -9.43
CA MET A 70 -9.46 20.56 -10.23
C MET A 70 -10.95 20.35 -10.51
N GLU A 71 -11.82 20.90 -9.66
CA GLU A 71 -13.28 20.81 -9.80
C GLU A 71 -13.78 21.69 -10.97
N GLU A 72 -13.01 22.69 -11.41
CA GLU A 72 -13.39 23.67 -12.43
C GLU A 72 -13.13 23.19 -13.88
N ARG A 73 -13.44 21.92 -14.18
CA ARG A 73 -13.09 21.24 -15.45
C ARG A 73 -13.46 22.02 -16.72
N ALA A 74 -14.64 22.63 -16.76
CA ALA A 74 -15.09 23.39 -17.93
C ALA A 74 -14.18 24.60 -18.23
N GLN A 75 -13.70 25.29 -17.17
CA GLN A 75 -12.78 26.40 -17.32
C GLN A 75 -11.38 25.91 -17.72
N ILE A 76 -10.91 24.82 -17.10
CA ILE A 76 -9.65 24.17 -17.45
C ILE A 76 -9.64 23.80 -18.93
N GLY A 77 -10.68 23.12 -19.44
CA GLY A 77 -10.78 22.76 -20.85
C GLY A 77 -10.78 23.98 -21.78
N GLY A 78 -11.45 25.06 -21.39
CA GLY A 78 -11.49 26.32 -22.13
C GLY A 78 -10.12 27.01 -22.24
N ILE A 79 -9.41 27.17 -21.12
CA ILE A 79 -8.06 27.76 -21.09
C ILE A 79 -7.06 26.86 -21.82
N SER A 80 -7.11 25.55 -21.57
CA SER A 80 -6.26 24.55 -22.22
C SER A 80 -6.39 24.60 -23.75
N LYS A 81 -7.61 24.78 -24.28
CA LYS A 81 -7.84 24.97 -25.72
C LYS A 81 -7.16 26.24 -26.24
N LYS A 82 -7.32 27.38 -25.57
CA LYS A 82 -6.69 28.65 -25.97
C LYS A 82 -5.17 28.56 -25.97
N ILE A 83 -4.58 27.98 -24.92
CA ILE A 83 -3.12 27.77 -24.84
C ILE A 83 -2.62 26.98 -26.06
N ARG A 84 -3.31 25.89 -26.42
CA ARG A 84 -2.94 25.09 -27.60
C ARG A 84 -3.05 25.87 -28.91
N GLU A 85 -4.09 26.69 -29.07
CA GLU A 85 -4.25 27.56 -30.25
C GLU A 85 -3.09 28.55 -30.36
N VAL A 86 -2.68 29.17 -29.24
CA VAL A 86 -1.52 30.06 -29.18
C VAL A 86 -0.24 29.33 -29.56
N ILE A 87 0.05 28.17 -28.98
CA ILE A 87 1.27 27.39 -29.28
C ILE A 87 1.30 26.95 -30.75
N MET A 88 0.16 26.58 -31.34
CA MET A 88 0.11 26.23 -32.76
C MET A 88 0.43 27.40 -33.69
N ALA A 89 0.18 28.64 -33.25
CA ALA A 89 0.45 29.87 -34.00
C ALA A 89 1.87 30.42 -33.79
N VAL A 90 2.62 29.93 -32.81
CA VAL A 90 4.00 30.35 -32.55
C VAL A 90 4.92 30.00 -33.72
N GLU A 91 5.79 30.94 -34.08
CA GLU A 91 6.88 30.71 -35.03
C GLU A 91 8.00 29.90 -34.39
N ILE A 92 8.46 28.86 -35.08
CA ILE A 92 9.60 28.06 -34.62
C ILE A 92 10.88 28.88 -34.81
N PRO A 93 11.76 29.00 -33.81
CA PRO A 93 13.02 29.73 -33.94
C PRO A 93 13.83 29.27 -35.16
N SER A 94 14.43 30.21 -35.91
CA SER A 94 15.17 29.89 -37.14
C SER A 94 16.32 28.93 -36.89
N GLU A 95 16.96 28.99 -35.73
CA GLU A 95 18.05 28.07 -35.36
C GLU A 95 17.56 26.63 -35.18
N VAL A 96 16.30 26.43 -34.75
CA VAL A 96 15.67 25.10 -34.69
C VAL A 96 15.35 24.62 -36.09
N VAL A 97 14.79 25.48 -36.95
CA VAL A 97 14.47 25.13 -38.35
C VAL A 97 15.73 24.70 -39.12
N GLU A 98 16.79 25.51 -39.05
CA GLU A 98 18.08 25.22 -39.70
C GLU A 98 18.70 23.91 -39.18
N ALA A 99 18.64 23.69 -37.87
CA ALA A 99 19.18 22.47 -37.26
C ALA A 99 18.38 21.22 -37.66
N VAL A 100 17.04 21.31 -37.68
CA VAL A 100 16.18 20.20 -38.14
C VAL A 100 16.46 19.89 -39.61
N ALA A 101 16.51 20.89 -40.49
CA ALA A 101 16.84 20.71 -41.90
C ALA A 101 18.22 20.06 -42.10
N HIS A 102 19.21 20.46 -41.30
CA HIS A 102 20.55 19.86 -41.32
C HIS A 102 20.50 18.36 -41.01
N TYR A 103 19.84 17.95 -39.92
CA TYR A 103 19.75 16.53 -39.56
C TYR A 103 18.92 15.71 -40.55
N LEU A 104 17.81 16.25 -41.07
CA LEU A 104 17.02 15.58 -42.09
C LEU A 104 17.82 15.39 -43.39
N SER A 105 18.66 16.35 -43.77
CA SER A 105 19.54 16.20 -44.94
C SER A 105 20.59 15.09 -44.76
N ARG A 106 21.00 14.81 -43.51
CA ARG A 106 21.95 13.74 -43.16
C ARG A 106 21.27 12.38 -43.10
N PHE A 107 20.06 12.29 -42.57
CA PHE A 107 19.33 11.04 -42.36
C PHE A 107 18.42 10.63 -43.54
N GLY A 108 18.11 11.58 -44.43
CA GLY A 108 17.33 11.44 -45.67
C GLY A 108 16.00 12.19 -45.62
N ASN A 109 15.80 13.17 -46.51
CA ASN A 109 14.61 14.03 -46.55
C ASN A 109 13.36 13.31 -47.11
N GLU A 110 13.59 12.27 -47.92
CA GLU A 110 12.57 11.45 -48.56
C GLU A 110 12.00 10.37 -47.63
N HIS A 111 12.64 10.15 -46.48
CA HIS A 111 12.20 9.14 -45.52
C HIS A 111 11.07 9.66 -44.63
N ALA A 112 10.33 8.71 -44.06
CA ALA A 112 9.35 8.99 -43.04
C ALA A 112 9.99 8.99 -41.64
N TYR A 113 9.42 9.80 -40.75
CA TYR A 113 9.86 9.96 -39.37
C TYR A 113 8.68 9.83 -38.40
N ALA A 114 8.96 9.34 -37.20
CA ALA A 114 8.09 9.41 -36.04
C ALA A 114 8.45 10.67 -35.24
N VAL A 115 7.44 11.50 -34.93
CA VAL A 115 7.57 12.72 -34.14
C VAL A 115 6.89 12.48 -32.79
N ARG A 116 7.68 12.34 -31.73
CA ARG A 116 7.25 11.86 -30.41
C ARG A 116 7.58 12.90 -29.35
N SER A 117 6.63 13.20 -28.46
CA SER A 117 6.92 14.07 -27.31
C SER A 117 7.79 13.37 -26.25
N SER A 118 8.63 14.13 -25.57
CA SER A 118 9.50 13.70 -24.46
C SER A 118 9.51 14.78 -23.39
N ALA A 119 8.70 14.65 -22.33
CA ALA A 119 8.68 15.65 -21.27
C ALA A 119 9.77 15.43 -20.21
N THR A 120 10.21 16.51 -19.57
CA THR A 120 11.24 16.47 -18.51
C THR A 120 10.75 15.80 -17.22
N ALA A 121 9.45 15.82 -16.99
CA ALA A 121 8.81 15.17 -15.84
C ALA A 121 8.29 13.75 -16.15
N GLU A 122 8.47 13.24 -17.38
CA GLU A 122 7.84 12.02 -17.88
C GLU A 122 8.31 10.73 -17.18
N ASP A 123 9.59 10.70 -16.78
CA ASP A 123 10.27 9.54 -16.18
C ASP A 123 10.78 9.83 -14.76
N LEU A 124 10.11 10.73 -14.03
CA LEU A 124 10.39 10.90 -12.60
C LEU A 124 10.00 9.61 -11.85
N PRO A 125 10.78 9.14 -10.85
CA PRO A 125 10.49 7.90 -10.13
C PRO A 125 9.07 7.81 -9.53
N TYR A 126 8.44 8.97 -9.28
CA TYR A 126 7.15 9.10 -8.62
C TYR A 126 6.00 9.54 -9.55
N ALA A 127 6.26 9.79 -10.84
CA ALA A 127 5.27 10.26 -11.80
C ALA A 127 5.57 9.73 -13.21
N SER A 128 4.61 9.06 -13.84
CA SER A 128 4.71 8.62 -15.23
C SER A 128 3.72 9.42 -16.08
N PHE A 129 4.20 10.25 -16.99
CA PHE A 129 3.34 10.93 -17.98
C PHE A 129 2.98 10.00 -19.16
N ALA A 130 3.09 8.68 -18.96
CA ALA A 130 2.81 7.68 -19.97
C ALA A 130 1.43 7.88 -20.62
N GLY A 131 1.45 7.98 -21.96
CA GLY A 131 0.24 8.10 -22.77
C GLY A 131 -0.54 9.41 -22.58
N GLN A 132 0.05 10.43 -21.96
CA GLN A 132 -0.59 11.74 -21.74
C GLN A 132 -0.36 12.73 -22.89
N GLN A 133 0.61 12.44 -23.77
CA GLN A 133 1.08 13.35 -24.81
C GLN A 133 1.05 12.66 -26.18
N ASP A 134 1.04 13.48 -27.23
CA ASP A 134 0.82 13.00 -28.58
C ASP A 134 2.09 12.44 -29.23
N THR A 135 1.92 11.40 -30.03
CA THR A 135 2.93 10.85 -30.92
C THR A 135 2.34 10.73 -32.31
N TYR A 136 3.12 11.09 -33.33
CA TYR A 136 2.70 11.10 -34.71
C TYR A 136 3.64 10.22 -35.54
N LEU A 137 3.09 9.23 -36.24
CA LEU A 137 3.85 8.26 -37.03
C LEU A 137 3.80 8.57 -38.53
N ASN A 138 4.83 8.13 -39.25
CA ASN A 138 4.94 8.18 -40.70
C ASN A 138 4.79 9.61 -41.29
N ILE A 139 5.52 10.58 -40.74
CA ILE A 139 5.55 11.97 -41.20
C ILE A 139 6.68 12.17 -42.20
N ILE A 140 6.36 12.74 -43.36
CA ILE A 140 7.30 12.92 -44.48
C ILE A 140 7.42 14.41 -44.80
N GLY A 141 8.66 14.89 -44.95
CA GLY A 141 8.97 16.27 -45.35
C GLY A 141 9.16 17.24 -44.18
N GLU A 142 10.05 18.21 -44.38
CA GLU A 142 10.50 19.17 -43.36
C GLU A 142 9.35 20.01 -42.78
N GLU A 143 8.51 20.61 -43.62
CA GLU A 143 7.35 21.42 -43.16
C GLU A 143 6.38 20.60 -42.31
N ALA A 144 6.12 19.35 -42.71
CA ALA A 144 5.24 18.46 -41.96
C ALA A 144 5.85 18.09 -40.60
N ILE A 145 7.16 17.82 -40.54
CA ILE A 145 7.86 17.53 -39.28
C ILE A 145 7.77 18.73 -38.34
N LEU A 146 8.10 19.93 -38.82
CA LEU A 146 8.01 21.17 -38.03
C LEU A 146 6.57 21.46 -37.56
N GLN A 147 5.56 21.17 -38.38
CA GLN A 147 4.16 21.26 -37.95
C GLN A 147 3.85 20.28 -36.79
N HIS A 148 4.35 19.05 -36.86
CA HIS A 148 4.13 18.06 -35.80
C HIS A 148 4.95 18.34 -34.54
N VAL A 149 6.11 18.98 -34.64
CA VAL A 149 6.85 19.52 -33.48
C VAL A 149 5.97 20.50 -32.70
N ARG A 150 5.29 21.44 -33.37
CA ARG A 150 4.34 22.35 -32.72
C ARG A 150 3.15 21.62 -32.09
N LYS A 151 2.63 20.58 -32.75
CA LYS A 151 1.56 19.74 -32.18
C LYS A 151 2.02 19.04 -30.91
N CYS A 152 3.24 18.48 -30.89
CA CYS A 152 3.82 17.90 -29.68
C CYS A 152 3.95 18.94 -28.56
N TRP A 153 4.41 20.16 -28.85
CA TRP A 153 4.43 21.25 -27.86
C TRP A 153 3.03 21.57 -27.32
N ALA A 154 2.04 21.67 -28.20
CA ALA A 154 0.65 21.90 -27.80
C ALA A 154 0.07 20.74 -26.97
N SER A 155 0.52 19.50 -27.18
CA SER A 155 0.02 18.33 -26.45
C SER A 155 0.28 18.41 -24.93
N LEU A 156 1.25 19.23 -24.50
CA LEU A 156 1.52 19.50 -23.09
C LEU A 156 0.32 20.14 -22.36
N PHE A 157 -0.55 20.83 -23.11
CA PHE A 157 -1.72 21.53 -22.58
C PHE A 157 -3.04 20.92 -23.06
N THR A 158 -3.07 19.61 -23.29
CA THR A 158 -4.36 18.90 -23.34
C THR A 158 -5.02 18.93 -21.96
N GLU A 159 -6.35 18.89 -21.93
CA GLU A 159 -7.10 18.84 -20.66
C GLU A 159 -6.62 17.68 -19.77
N ARG A 160 -6.35 16.52 -20.40
CA ARG A 160 -5.84 15.33 -19.72
C ARG A 160 -4.46 15.57 -19.08
N ALA A 161 -3.52 16.16 -19.81
CA ALA A 161 -2.17 16.44 -19.31
C ALA A 161 -2.17 17.51 -18.19
N VAL A 162 -3.02 18.54 -18.31
CA VAL A 162 -3.18 19.57 -17.27
C VAL A 162 -3.77 18.97 -16.00
N MET A 163 -4.87 18.22 -16.11
CA MET A 163 -5.51 17.56 -14.98
C MET A 163 -4.54 16.61 -14.27
N TYR A 164 -3.75 15.84 -15.02
CA TYR A 164 -2.73 14.96 -14.45
C TYR A 164 -1.68 15.73 -13.65
N ARG A 165 -1.22 16.90 -14.14
CA ARG A 165 -0.27 17.75 -13.39
C ARG A 165 -0.89 18.28 -12.11
N MET A 166 -2.14 18.75 -12.16
CA MET A 166 -2.85 19.22 -10.96
C MET A 166 -3.03 18.10 -9.92
N GLN A 167 -3.32 16.87 -10.37
CA GLN A 167 -3.46 15.70 -9.49
C GLN A 167 -2.15 15.30 -8.80
N ASN A 168 -1.00 15.61 -9.39
CA ASN A 168 0.32 15.23 -8.88
C ASN A 168 1.12 16.45 -8.38
N ASP A 169 0.46 17.59 -8.16
CA ASP A 169 1.05 18.84 -7.67
C ASP A 169 2.25 19.36 -8.49
N PHE A 170 2.22 19.17 -9.82
CA PHE A 170 3.22 19.76 -10.72
C PHE A 170 2.81 21.16 -11.18
N GLU A 171 3.68 22.14 -10.94
CA GLU A 171 3.47 23.49 -11.46
C GLU A 171 3.53 23.51 -13.00
N HIS A 172 2.59 24.22 -13.62
CA HIS A 172 2.44 24.25 -15.08
C HIS A 172 3.55 25.00 -15.81
N ASN A 173 4.24 25.92 -15.12
CA ASN A 173 5.36 26.72 -15.63
C ASN A 173 6.72 26.01 -15.53
N GLN A 174 6.82 24.90 -14.79
CA GLN A 174 8.07 24.16 -14.58
C GLN A 174 8.25 22.98 -15.54
N VAL A 175 7.26 22.71 -16.41
CA VAL A 175 7.32 21.57 -17.33
C VAL A 175 7.68 22.06 -18.73
N SER A 176 8.87 21.65 -19.19
CA SER A 176 9.32 21.81 -20.56
C SER A 176 9.16 20.50 -21.34
N ILE A 177 9.11 20.61 -22.66
CA ILE A 177 8.92 19.46 -23.56
C ILE A 177 10.00 19.45 -24.64
N CYS A 178 10.63 18.28 -24.79
CA CYS A 178 11.47 17.93 -25.93
C CYS A 178 10.62 17.19 -26.97
N VAL A 179 11.02 17.25 -28.24
CA VAL A 179 10.42 16.46 -29.32
C VAL A 179 11.48 15.58 -29.97
N VAL A 180 11.26 14.28 -29.90
CA VAL A 180 12.06 13.25 -30.57
C VAL A 180 11.60 13.13 -32.01
N VAL A 181 12.54 13.23 -32.96
CA VAL A 181 12.32 12.95 -34.38
C VAL A 181 13.17 11.75 -34.75
N GLN A 182 12.52 10.60 -34.95
CA GLN A 182 13.18 9.31 -35.15
C GLN A 182 12.80 8.74 -36.51
N LYS A 183 13.77 8.18 -37.25
CA LYS A 183 13.53 7.54 -38.54
C LYS A 183 12.54 6.40 -38.39
N MET A 184 11.52 6.39 -39.26
CA MET A 184 10.45 5.40 -39.21
C MET A 184 10.97 4.03 -39.67
N VAL A 185 10.63 2.99 -38.92
CA VAL A 185 10.76 1.60 -39.35
C VAL A 185 9.40 1.08 -39.80
N PHE A 186 9.38 0.18 -40.79
CA PHE A 186 8.15 -0.39 -41.35
C PHE A 186 8.04 -1.87 -40.97
N PRO A 187 7.61 -2.18 -39.73
CA PRO A 187 7.60 -3.53 -39.20
C PRO A 187 6.56 -4.46 -39.81
N GLU A 188 6.93 -5.73 -39.89
CA GLU A 188 5.98 -6.85 -40.04
C GLU A 188 5.24 -7.12 -38.74
N ALA A 189 5.97 -7.04 -37.62
CA ALA A 189 5.46 -7.19 -36.27
C ALA A 189 6.09 -6.16 -35.33
N SER A 190 5.34 -5.75 -34.31
CA SER A 190 5.82 -4.87 -33.26
C SER A 190 5.13 -5.18 -31.95
N GLY A 191 5.67 -4.64 -30.87
CA GLY A 191 5.11 -4.93 -29.57
C GLY A 191 5.86 -4.31 -28.40
N ILE A 192 5.55 -4.85 -27.23
CA ILE A 192 6.09 -4.42 -25.94
C ILE A 192 6.76 -5.62 -25.28
N LEU A 193 7.89 -5.39 -24.64
CA LEU A 193 8.59 -6.37 -23.82
C LEU A 193 8.76 -5.80 -22.41
N PHE A 194 8.38 -6.58 -21.41
CA PHE A 194 8.69 -6.32 -20.01
C PHE A 194 9.74 -7.32 -19.53
N THR A 195 10.84 -6.84 -18.96
CA THR A 195 11.90 -7.73 -18.43
C THR A 195 11.55 -8.35 -17.08
N ALA A 196 10.47 -7.89 -16.46
CA ALA A 196 9.79 -8.54 -15.34
C ALA A 196 8.31 -8.75 -15.68
N ASP A 197 7.70 -9.84 -15.21
CA ASP A 197 6.30 -10.13 -15.48
C ASP A 197 5.39 -9.04 -14.86
N PRO A 198 4.59 -8.31 -15.66
CA PRO A 198 3.79 -7.19 -15.15
C PRO A 198 2.64 -7.64 -14.24
N VAL A 199 2.28 -8.93 -14.24
CA VAL A 199 1.21 -9.48 -13.39
C VAL A 199 1.78 -9.98 -12.07
N THR A 200 2.81 -10.81 -12.12
CA THR A 200 3.36 -11.47 -10.92
C THR A 200 4.50 -10.67 -10.29
N SER A 201 5.03 -9.65 -10.97
CA SER A 201 6.25 -8.93 -10.61
C SER A 201 7.53 -9.80 -10.59
N ASN A 202 7.46 -11.04 -11.10
CA ASN A 202 8.62 -11.94 -11.14
C ASN A 202 9.69 -11.38 -12.09
N ARG A 203 10.84 -11.00 -11.53
CA ARG A 203 11.95 -10.38 -12.26
C ARG A 203 12.72 -11.37 -13.12
N LYS A 204 12.59 -12.68 -12.92
CA LYS A 204 13.20 -13.73 -13.76
C LYS A 204 12.37 -14.10 -14.98
N VAL A 205 11.13 -13.62 -15.09
CA VAL A 205 10.26 -13.88 -16.23
C VAL A 205 10.18 -12.65 -17.14
N VAL A 206 10.54 -12.81 -18.40
CA VAL A 206 10.31 -11.82 -19.46
C VAL A 206 8.93 -12.07 -20.07
N SER A 207 8.12 -11.01 -20.19
CA SER A 207 6.82 -11.05 -20.86
C SER A 207 6.88 -10.25 -22.16
N ILE A 208 6.42 -10.83 -23.27
CA ILE A 208 6.47 -10.22 -24.60
C ILE A 208 5.06 -10.20 -25.18
N ASP A 209 4.56 -9.00 -25.45
CA ASP A 209 3.34 -8.79 -26.23
C ASP A 209 3.70 -8.50 -27.68
N ALA A 210 3.11 -9.22 -28.64
CA ALA A 210 3.42 -9.09 -30.07
C ALA A 210 2.17 -9.07 -30.96
N SER A 211 2.08 -8.07 -31.83
CA SER A 211 1.04 -7.95 -32.86
C SER A 211 1.64 -7.63 -34.24
N PHE A 212 0.84 -7.80 -35.29
CA PHE A 212 1.21 -7.44 -36.66
C PHE A 212 1.13 -5.92 -36.91
N GLY A 213 1.99 -5.42 -37.78
CA GLY A 213 2.03 -4.01 -38.19
C GLY A 213 2.66 -3.07 -37.16
N LEU A 214 2.21 -1.82 -37.14
CA LEU A 214 2.72 -0.74 -36.29
C LEU A 214 2.25 -0.85 -34.82
N GLY A 215 3.13 -0.48 -33.89
CA GLY A 215 2.91 -0.62 -32.44
C GLY A 215 1.86 0.32 -31.86
N GLU A 216 1.49 1.38 -32.58
CA GLU A 216 0.44 2.34 -32.19
C GLU A 216 -0.88 1.64 -31.86
N ALA A 217 -1.20 0.56 -32.59
CA ALA A 217 -2.42 -0.21 -32.40
C ALA A 217 -2.48 -0.88 -31.00
N LEU A 218 -1.33 -1.35 -30.52
CA LEU A 218 -1.20 -2.02 -29.24
C LEU A 218 -1.22 -1.01 -28.08
N VAL A 219 -0.47 0.08 -28.22
CA VAL A 219 -0.39 1.14 -27.20
C VAL A 219 -1.74 1.86 -27.03
N SER A 220 -2.54 1.98 -28.09
CA SER A 220 -3.89 2.55 -28.05
C SER A 220 -4.97 1.60 -27.53
N GLY A 221 -4.65 0.32 -27.28
CA GLY A 221 -5.58 -0.70 -26.78
C GLY A 221 -6.64 -1.13 -27.80
N LEU A 222 -6.43 -0.86 -29.10
CA LEU A 222 -7.38 -1.17 -30.16
C LEU A 222 -7.26 -2.62 -30.67
N VAL A 223 -6.15 -3.31 -30.38
CA VAL A 223 -5.85 -4.66 -30.86
C VAL A 223 -5.46 -5.59 -29.73
N SER A 224 -5.80 -6.87 -29.88
CA SER A 224 -5.26 -7.94 -29.03
C SER A 224 -3.87 -8.34 -29.54
N ALA A 225 -2.96 -8.74 -28.65
CA ALA A 225 -1.63 -9.23 -28.99
C ALA A 225 -1.39 -10.64 -28.45
N ASP A 226 -0.48 -11.37 -29.10
CA ASP A 226 0.04 -12.62 -28.54
C ASP A 226 0.90 -12.30 -27.32
N ASN A 227 0.83 -13.13 -26.28
CA ASN A 227 1.66 -12.99 -25.09
C ASN A 227 2.57 -14.20 -24.95
N TYR A 228 3.87 -13.96 -24.82
CA TYR A 228 4.90 -14.98 -24.61
C TYR A 228 5.60 -14.77 -23.28
N LYS A 229 5.86 -15.85 -22.55
CA LYS A 229 6.64 -15.84 -21.31
C LYS A 229 7.92 -16.63 -21.47
N VAL A 230 9.05 -16.01 -21.10
CA VAL A 230 10.38 -16.60 -21.17
C VAL A 230 11.03 -16.56 -19.78
N LYS A 231 11.48 -17.71 -19.28
CA LYS A 231 12.24 -17.84 -18.02
C LYS A 231 13.51 -18.61 -18.33
N GLU A 232 14.67 -18.09 -17.92
CA GLU A 232 15.97 -18.78 -18.04
C GLU A 232 16.32 -19.28 -19.46
N GLY A 233 15.87 -18.55 -20.50
CA GLY A 233 16.13 -18.90 -21.90
C GLY A 233 15.17 -19.95 -22.48
N GLU A 234 14.12 -20.34 -21.75
CA GLU A 234 13.08 -21.25 -22.21
C GLU A 234 11.71 -20.57 -22.27
N ILE A 235 10.90 -20.93 -23.26
CA ILE A 235 9.53 -20.42 -23.39
C ILE A 235 8.62 -21.23 -22.45
N THR A 236 8.15 -20.61 -21.38
CA THR A 236 7.31 -21.24 -20.35
C THR A 236 5.81 -21.03 -20.57
N GLY A 237 5.43 -20.07 -21.41
CA GLY A 237 4.04 -19.79 -21.72
C GLY A 237 3.84 -19.13 -23.08
N LYS A 238 2.75 -19.49 -23.76
CA LYS A 238 2.30 -18.86 -25.01
C LYS A 238 0.79 -18.72 -25.00
N MET A 239 0.31 -17.50 -25.24
CA MET A 239 -1.09 -17.20 -25.47
C MET A 239 -1.24 -16.57 -26.84
N ILE A 240 -1.93 -17.25 -27.75
CA ILE A 240 -2.19 -16.74 -29.10
C ILE A 240 -3.54 -16.04 -29.12
N ALA A 241 -3.53 -14.74 -29.35
CA ALA A 241 -4.73 -13.92 -29.43
C ALA A 241 -5.29 -13.87 -30.86
N THR A 242 -6.59 -13.63 -30.97
CA THR A 242 -7.24 -13.40 -32.28
C THR A 242 -7.05 -11.95 -32.69
N LYS A 243 -6.06 -11.69 -33.54
CA LYS A 243 -5.65 -10.36 -34.00
C LYS A 243 -6.53 -9.91 -35.17
N LYS A 244 -7.58 -9.13 -34.90
CA LYS A 244 -8.58 -8.74 -35.92
C LYS A 244 -8.16 -7.55 -36.79
N LEU A 245 -7.36 -6.64 -36.23
CA LEU A 245 -6.97 -5.37 -36.85
C LEU A 245 -5.45 -5.21 -36.75
N ALA A 246 -4.87 -4.51 -37.71
CA ALA A 246 -3.48 -4.03 -37.68
C ALA A 246 -3.41 -2.64 -38.30
N ILE A 247 -2.43 -1.83 -37.85
CA ILE A 247 -2.16 -0.51 -38.41
C ILE A 247 -0.93 -0.62 -39.31
N TYR A 248 -1.03 -0.06 -40.52
CA TYR A 248 0.05 -0.02 -41.50
C TYR A 248 0.35 1.41 -41.93
N ALA A 249 1.58 1.65 -42.37
CA ALA A 249 1.98 2.95 -42.90
C ALA A 249 1.53 3.11 -44.36
N LEU A 250 1.05 4.30 -44.72
CA LEU A 250 0.74 4.70 -46.09
C LEU A 250 1.99 5.19 -46.83
N LYS A 251 2.05 5.00 -48.15
CA LYS A 251 3.21 5.43 -48.96
C LYS A 251 3.36 6.95 -49.01
N GLU A 252 2.25 7.67 -49.04
CA GLU A 252 2.19 9.14 -49.07
C GLU A 252 2.30 9.81 -47.68
N GLY A 253 2.51 9.04 -46.61
CA GLY A 253 2.53 9.52 -45.22
C GLY A 253 1.23 9.25 -44.47
N GLY A 254 1.32 9.13 -43.14
CA GLY A 254 0.22 8.76 -42.26
C GLY A 254 -0.01 7.24 -42.12
N THR A 255 -1.07 6.85 -41.42
CA THR A 255 -1.35 5.45 -41.08
C THR A 255 -2.77 5.05 -41.48
N GLU A 256 -2.96 3.75 -41.75
CA GLU A 256 -4.28 3.17 -42.03
C GLU A 256 -4.53 1.94 -41.15
N THR A 257 -5.75 1.80 -40.66
CA THR A 257 -6.19 0.60 -39.93
C THR A 257 -6.84 -0.38 -40.89
N LYS A 258 -6.33 -1.61 -40.96
CA LYS A 258 -6.85 -2.68 -41.82
C LYS A 258 -7.32 -3.87 -41.01
N GLN A 259 -8.37 -4.55 -41.49
CA GLN A 259 -8.74 -5.86 -40.98
C GLN A 259 -7.76 -6.92 -41.47
N ILE A 260 -7.34 -7.79 -40.55
CA ILE A 260 -6.47 -8.93 -40.86
C ILE A 260 -7.34 -10.06 -41.42
N ASP A 261 -6.84 -10.73 -42.46
CA ASP A 261 -7.51 -11.90 -43.06
C ASP A 261 -7.83 -12.95 -41.97
N PRO A 262 -9.06 -13.49 -41.89
CA PRO A 262 -9.45 -14.52 -40.92
C PRO A 262 -8.46 -15.69 -40.77
N ALA A 263 -7.79 -16.10 -41.84
CA ALA A 263 -6.78 -17.17 -41.81
C ALA A 263 -5.50 -16.75 -41.07
N GLN A 264 -5.18 -15.46 -41.04
CA GLN A 264 -3.99 -14.90 -40.39
C GLN A 264 -4.22 -14.48 -38.93
N GLN A 265 -5.47 -14.27 -38.51
CA GLN A 265 -5.78 -13.73 -37.18
C GLN A 265 -5.30 -14.61 -36.01
N LYS A 266 -5.14 -15.93 -36.25
CA LYS A 266 -4.71 -16.91 -35.24
C LYS A 266 -3.28 -17.43 -35.46
N ILE A 267 -2.55 -16.84 -36.39
CA ILE A 267 -1.14 -17.18 -36.60
C ILE A 267 -0.33 -16.55 -35.46
N GLN A 268 0.65 -17.29 -34.96
CA GLN A 268 1.61 -16.80 -33.97
C GLN A 268 2.46 -15.69 -34.60
N THR A 269 2.53 -14.52 -33.94
CA THR A 269 3.20 -13.33 -34.49
C THR A 269 4.71 -13.52 -34.65
N LEU A 270 5.37 -14.17 -33.69
CA LEU A 270 6.82 -14.37 -33.68
C LEU A 270 7.16 -15.86 -33.68
N SER A 271 8.21 -16.29 -34.36
CA SER A 271 8.75 -17.64 -34.22
C SER A 271 9.38 -17.86 -32.84
N GLU A 272 9.56 -19.12 -32.42
CA GLU A 272 10.19 -19.44 -31.13
C GLU A 272 11.61 -18.88 -31.01
N GLN A 273 12.39 -18.95 -32.10
CA GLN A 273 13.74 -18.39 -32.15
C GLN A 273 13.74 -16.87 -31.97
N GLN A 274 12.81 -16.17 -32.63
CA GLN A 274 12.63 -14.72 -32.49
C GLN A 274 12.21 -14.34 -31.06
N ILE A 275 11.34 -15.13 -30.41
CA ILE A 275 10.93 -14.92 -29.01
C ILE A 275 12.14 -14.97 -28.07
N LEU A 276 12.98 -15.99 -28.20
CA LEU A 276 14.16 -16.16 -27.36
C LEU A 276 15.22 -15.07 -27.63
N GLN A 277 15.44 -14.72 -28.89
CA GLN A 277 16.34 -13.64 -29.29
C GLN A 277 15.90 -12.29 -28.69
N LEU A 278 14.60 -11.98 -28.79
CA LEU A 278 14.05 -10.74 -28.24
C LEU A 278 14.13 -10.71 -26.71
N ALA A 279 13.88 -11.84 -26.04
CA ALA A 279 14.06 -11.94 -24.59
C ALA A 279 15.52 -11.68 -24.16
N GLN A 280 16.50 -12.19 -24.91
CA GLN A 280 17.92 -11.93 -24.68
C GLN A 280 18.27 -10.45 -24.86
N ILE A 281 17.75 -9.80 -25.91
CA ILE A 281 17.88 -8.37 -26.14
C ILE A 281 17.33 -7.58 -24.94
N GLY A 282 16.13 -7.94 -24.47
CA GLY A 282 15.53 -7.31 -23.28
C GLY A 282 16.40 -7.42 -22.03
N ARG A 283 16.97 -8.60 -21.75
CA ARG A 283 17.90 -8.81 -20.63
C ARG A 283 19.20 -8.03 -20.76
N GLN A 284 19.72 -7.87 -21.98
CA GLN A 284 20.90 -7.03 -22.21
C GLN A 284 20.63 -5.56 -21.89
N ILE A 285 19.45 -5.06 -22.27
CA ILE A 285 19.03 -3.68 -21.99
C ILE A 285 18.82 -3.49 -20.48
N GLU A 286 18.11 -4.40 -19.81
CA GLU A 286 17.95 -4.38 -18.35
C GLU A 286 19.30 -4.37 -17.62
N ALA A 287 20.25 -5.22 -18.03
CA ALA A 287 21.59 -5.25 -17.44
C ALA A 287 22.34 -3.92 -17.61
N TYR A 288 22.15 -3.22 -18.72
CA TYR A 288 22.74 -1.90 -18.96
C TYR A 288 22.14 -0.82 -18.06
N PHE A 289 20.82 -0.81 -17.88
CA PHE A 289 20.12 0.17 -17.04
C PHE A 289 20.18 -0.17 -15.54
N GLY A 290 20.42 -1.43 -15.18
CA GLY A 290 20.50 -1.91 -13.79
C GLY A 290 19.13 -2.09 -13.11
N CYS A 291 18.03 -1.98 -13.85
CA CYS A 291 16.68 -2.15 -13.32
C CYS A 291 15.71 -2.67 -14.41
N PRO A 292 14.59 -3.33 -14.03
CA PRO A 292 13.63 -3.86 -14.99
C PRO A 292 13.08 -2.80 -15.96
N GLN A 293 12.96 -3.17 -17.23
CA GLN A 293 12.59 -2.28 -18.33
C GLN A 293 11.29 -2.69 -19.00
N ASP A 294 10.53 -1.69 -19.44
CA ASP A 294 9.44 -1.74 -20.40
C ASP A 294 9.98 -1.20 -21.74
N ILE A 295 9.97 -2.03 -22.77
CA ILE A 295 10.69 -1.86 -24.03
C ILE A 295 9.73 -1.97 -25.20
N GLU A 296 9.69 -0.94 -26.05
CA GLU A 296 8.96 -0.98 -27.32
C GLU A 296 9.91 -1.44 -28.44
N TRP A 297 9.46 -2.37 -29.26
CA TRP A 297 10.26 -3.00 -30.31
C TRP A 297 9.49 -3.18 -31.63
N CYS A 298 10.25 -3.27 -32.71
CA CYS A 298 9.78 -3.52 -34.08
C CYS A 298 10.63 -4.64 -34.71
N LEU A 299 10.01 -5.47 -35.55
CA LEU A 299 10.66 -6.53 -36.33
C LEU A 299 10.56 -6.20 -37.82
N VAL A 300 11.70 -6.07 -38.49
CA VAL A 300 11.83 -5.82 -39.93
C VAL A 300 12.88 -6.77 -40.48
N ASP A 301 12.56 -7.57 -41.50
CA ASP A 301 13.52 -8.50 -42.15
C ASP A 301 14.35 -9.31 -41.14
N ASP A 302 13.68 -9.99 -40.20
CA ASP A 302 14.28 -10.76 -39.08
C ASP A 302 15.19 -9.96 -38.12
N THR A 303 15.20 -8.63 -38.22
CA THR A 303 15.99 -7.73 -37.38
C THR A 303 15.10 -6.96 -36.40
N PHE A 304 15.44 -7.04 -35.10
CA PHE A 304 14.76 -6.27 -34.06
C PHE A 304 15.34 -4.88 -33.92
N TYR A 305 14.46 -3.87 -33.95
CA TYR A 305 14.76 -2.48 -33.66
C TYR A 305 14.08 -2.08 -32.35
N ILE A 306 14.83 -1.43 -31.46
CA ILE A 306 14.33 -0.90 -30.20
C ILE A 306 13.98 0.56 -30.39
N VAL A 307 12.72 0.91 -30.16
CA VAL A 307 12.18 2.25 -30.42
C VAL A 307 11.91 3.02 -29.13
N GLN A 308 11.88 2.36 -27.98
CA GLN A 308 11.79 2.99 -26.66
C GLN A 308 12.23 2.01 -25.57
N SER A 309 12.78 2.52 -24.46
CA SER A 309 12.94 1.78 -23.20
C SER A 309 12.64 2.73 -22.05
N ARG A 310 12.04 2.22 -20.97
CA ARG A 310 11.80 2.95 -19.73
C ARG A 310 11.80 2.01 -18.52
N PRO A 311 12.15 2.48 -17.32
CA PRO A 311 12.08 1.66 -16.12
C PRO A 311 10.63 1.29 -15.76
N ILE A 312 10.40 0.08 -15.26
CA ILE A 312 9.09 -0.33 -14.74
C ILE A 312 8.91 0.24 -13.32
N THR A 313 7.99 1.18 -13.15
CA THR A 313 7.75 1.89 -11.87
C THR A 313 6.66 1.27 -10.99
N THR A 314 5.95 0.25 -11.49
CA THR A 314 4.84 -0.41 -10.78
C THR A 314 5.26 -1.59 -9.93
N LEU A 315 6.50 -2.08 -10.06
CA LEU A 315 6.99 -3.24 -9.33
C LEU A 315 7.17 -2.91 -7.85
N TYR A 316 6.69 -3.81 -6.98
CA TYR A 316 7.04 -3.72 -5.56
C TYR A 316 8.55 -3.98 -5.39
N PRO A 317 9.30 -3.16 -4.62
CA PRO A 317 10.73 -3.34 -4.42
C PRO A 317 11.02 -4.62 -3.61
N ILE A 318 12.22 -5.17 -3.77
CA ILE A 318 12.68 -6.37 -3.06
C ILE A 318 13.65 -6.00 -1.93
N PRO A 319 13.70 -6.76 -0.83
CA PRO A 319 14.78 -6.62 0.14
C PRO A 319 16.14 -6.86 -0.49
N GLU A 320 17.11 -6.00 -0.20
CA GLU A 320 18.49 -6.15 -0.67
C GLU A 320 19.22 -7.22 0.17
N VAL A 321 19.24 -8.46 -0.33
CA VAL A 321 19.98 -9.58 0.26
C VAL A 321 20.88 -10.18 -0.83
N ASN A 322 22.20 -10.18 -0.57
CA ASN A 322 23.22 -10.57 -1.54
C ASN A 322 23.97 -11.85 -1.11
N ASP A 323 23.25 -12.90 -0.73
CA ASP A 323 23.81 -14.22 -0.42
C ASP A 323 23.64 -15.24 -1.56
N GLY A 324 22.83 -14.92 -2.57
CA GLY A 324 22.54 -15.78 -3.72
C GLY A 324 21.57 -16.92 -3.41
N GLU A 325 20.91 -16.90 -2.25
CA GLU A 325 19.91 -17.90 -1.86
C GLU A 325 18.49 -17.48 -2.28
N ASN A 326 17.58 -18.45 -2.36
CA ASN A 326 16.16 -18.18 -2.58
C ASN A 326 15.49 -17.87 -1.23
N HIS A 327 14.84 -16.71 -1.16
CA HIS A 327 14.14 -16.26 0.05
C HIS A 327 12.63 -16.20 -0.17
N VAL A 328 11.90 -16.31 0.94
CA VAL A 328 10.43 -16.18 0.97
C VAL A 328 10.06 -15.21 2.07
N TYR A 329 9.65 -14.02 1.67
CA TYR A 329 9.33 -12.91 2.55
C TYR A 329 7.84 -12.88 2.85
N VAL A 330 7.50 -12.91 4.14
CA VAL A 330 6.13 -12.74 4.64
C VAL A 330 5.98 -11.35 5.23
N SER A 331 4.91 -10.65 4.83
CA SER A 331 4.65 -9.27 5.24
C SER A 331 4.30 -9.15 6.72
N VAL A 332 5.06 -8.32 7.44
CA VAL A 332 4.76 -7.95 8.84
C VAL A 332 3.55 -7.04 8.90
N GLY A 333 3.36 -6.17 7.89
CA GLY A 333 2.23 -5.25 7.82
C GLY A 333 0.88 -5.98 7.81
N HIS A 334 0.76 -7.09 7.06
CA HIS A 334 -0.44 -7.92 7.08
C HIS A 334 -0.68 -8.56 8.45
N GLN A 335 0.37 -9.07 9.10
CA GLN A 335 0.27 -9.64 10.45
C GLN A 335 -0.10 -8.60 11.52
N GLN A 336 0.34 -7.35 11.35
CA GLN A 336 0.06 -6.24 12.27
C GLN A 336 -1.21 -5.45 11.91
N MET A 337 -1.88 -5.79 10.80
CA MET A 337 -3.00 -5.04 10.22
C MET A 337 -2.65 -3.56 9.96
N MET A 338 -1.44 -3.31 9.46
CA MET A 338 -0.95 -1.98 9.13
C MET A 338 -0.11 -2.08 7.86
N THR A 339 -0.74 -1.80 6.73
CA THR A 339 -0.13 -1.91 5.39
C THR A 339 0.38 -0.59 4.83
N ASP A 340 0.10 0.53 5.50
CA ASP A 340 0.72 1.82 5.21
C ASP A 340 2.25 1.74 5.32
N PRO A 341 2.98 2.60 4.60
CA PRO A 341 4.42 2.69 4.79
C PRO A 341 4.77 3.36 6.12
N LEU A 342 5.76 2.81 6.82
CA LEU A 342 6.33 3.41 8.02
C LEU A 342 7.40 4.43 7.62
N LYS A 343 7.44 5.57 8.31
CA LYS A 343 8.56 6.51 8.18
C LYS A 343 9.84 5.92 8.81
N PRO A 344 11.05 6.31 8.36
CA PRO A 344 12.32 5.78 8.85
C PRO A 344 12.47 5.70 10.38
N LEU A 345 12.02 6.72 11.12
CA LEU A 345 12.11 6.72 12.58
C LEU A 345 11.19 5.66 13.21
N GLY A 346 9.96 5.55 12.72
CA GLY A 346 9.01 4.54 13.17
C GLY A 346 9.46 3.12 12.83
N MET A 347 10.03 2.95 11.63
CA MET A 347 10.60 1.69 11.16
C MET A 347 11.71 1.18 12.08
N SER A 348 12.73 2.01 12.30
CA SER A 348 13.91 1.65 13.11
C SER A 348 13.53 1.33 14.56
N LEU A 349 12.66 2.14 15.19
CA LEU A 349 12.17 1.88 16.54
C LEU A 349 11.34 0.59 16.65
N PHE A 350 10.49 0.30 15.65
CA PHE A 350 9.73 -0.95 15.64
C PHE A 350 10.66 -2.18 15.48
N GLN A 351 11.69 -2.09 14.63
CA GLN A 351 12.71 -3.13 14.49
C GLN A 351 13.46 -3.37 15.81
N LEU A 352 13.75 -2.32 16.59
CA LEU A 352 14.38 -2.46 17.90
C LEU A 352 13.54 -3.30 18.88
N THR A 353 12.22 -3.39 18.72
CA THR A 353 11.35 -4.24 19.56
C THR A 353 11.09 -5.63 18.99
N SER A 354 11.40 -5.83 17.71
CA SER A 354 11.14 -7.08 16.99
C SER A 354 12.08 -8.21 17.39
N PHE A 355 11.59 -9.45 17.34
CA PHE A 355 12.45 -10.64 17.30
C PHE A 355 12.83 -11.01 15.86
N GLY A 356 14.06 -11.47 15.71
CA GLY A 356 14.62 -11.92 14.43
C GLY A 356 15.01 -10.76 13.51
N GLN A 357 15.71 -11.10 12.43
CA GLN A 357 16.04 -10.17 11.38
C GLN A 357 14.76 -9.72 10.65
N ARG A 358 14.65 -8.42 10.39
CA ARG A 358 13.55 -7.84 9.62
C ARG A 358 14.11 -7.23 8.35
N PHE A 359 13.46 -7.56 7.24
CA PHE A 359 13.83 -7.11 5.91
C PHE A 359 12.95 -5.93 5.53
N GLN A 360 13.53 -4.93 4.88
CA GLN A 360 12.82 -3.72 4.48
C GLN A 360 12.56 -3.75 2.98
N ALA A 361 11.35 -3.39 2.58
CA ALA A 361 11.01 -3.17 1.17
C ALA A 361 9.80 -2.25 1.07
N GLY A 362 9.91 -1.18 0.26
CA GLY A 362 8.80 -0.29 -0.06
C GLY A 362 8.22 0.43 1.15
N GLY A 363 9.06 0.78 2.13
CA GLY A 363 8.62 1.40 3.38
C GLY A 363 7.87 0.45 4.32
N ARG A 364 7.96 -0.88 4.15
CA ARG A 364 7.35 -1.89 5.03
C ARG A 364 8.38 -2.94 5.47
N LEU A 365 8.00 -3.73 6.48
CA LEU A 365 8.81 -4.83 7.02
C LEU A 365 8.31 -6.20 6.56
N PHE A 366 9.28 -7.10 6.37
CA PHE A 366 9.09 -8.49 6.02
C PHE A 366 9.94 -9.40 6.92
N VAL A 367 9.54 -10.67 7.01
CA VAL A 367 10.30 -11.75 7.66
C VAL A 367 10.59 -12.81 6.61
N ASP A 368 11.86 -13.22 6.51
CA ASP A 368 12.21 -14.38 5.69
C ASP A 368 11.85 -15.68 6.42
N VAL A 369 11.10 -16.54 5.74
CA VAL A 369 10.65 -17.84 6.24
C VAL A 369 11.20 -19.02 5.43
N ALA A 370 12.05 -18.80 4.43
CA ALA A 370 12.57 -19.86 3.55
C ALA A 370 13.17 -21.03 4.33
N GLN A 371 14.05 -20.76 5.30
CA GLN A 371 14.66 -21.81 6.14
C GLN A 371 13.63 -22.58 6.98
N ARG A 372 12.57 -21.93 7.44
CA ARG A 372 11.49 -22.59 8.20
C ARG A 372 10.61 -23.47 7.31
N LEU A 373 10.49 -23.13 6.03
CA LEU A 373 9.79 -23.94 5.04
C LEU A 373 10.61 -25.15 4.59
N ALA A 374 11.95 -25.10 4.66
CA ALA A 374 12.80 -26.18 4.19
C ALA A 374 12.65 -27.50 4.99
N SER A 375 12.52 -27.44 6.32
CA SER A 375 12.36 -28.63 7.17
C SER A 375 10.88 -28.99 7.39
N PRO A 376 10.48 -30.28 7.27
CA PRO A 376 9.09 -30.73 7.45
C PRO A 376 8.47 -30.29 8.78
N THR A 377 9.18 -30.49 9.90
CA THR A 377 8.69 -30.15 11.24
C THR A 377 8.48 -28.64 11.40
N SER A 378 9.44 -27.81 10.97
CA SER A 378 9.30 -26.36 11.08
C SER A 378 8.27 -25.80 10.11
N ARG A 379 8.11 -26.43 8.95
CA ARG A 379 7.10 -26.08 7.94
C ARG A 379 5.71 -26.30 8.49
N GLU A 380 5.44 -27.48 9.05
CA GLU A 380 4.15 -27.80 9.65
C GLU A 380 3.81 -26.84 10.79
N LEU A 381 4.76 -26.56 11.68
CA LEU A 381 4.58 -25.58 12.77
C LEU A 381 4.27 -24.17 12.23
N LEU A 382 4.99 -23.71 11.21
CA LEU A 382 4.78 -22.39 10.60
C LEU A 382 3.41 -22.31 9.91
N LEU A 383 3.05 -23.31 9.11
CA LEU A 383 1.79 -23.36 8.38
C LEU A 383 0.59 -23.47 9.32
N ASN A 384 0.72 -24.15 10.46
CA ASN A 384 -0.34 -24.20 11.46
C ASN A 384 -0.46 -22.88 12.23
N MET A 385 0.66 -22.28 12.64
CA MET A 385 0.67 -20.99 13.36
C MET A 385 0.08 -19.86 12.49
N ILE A 386 0.57 -19.72 11.26
CA ILE A 386 0.11 -18.66 10.34
C ILE A 386 -1.26 -19.04 9.77
N GLY A 387 -1.47 -20.30 9.42
CA GLY A 387 -2.69 -20.74 8.72
C GLY A 387 -3.97 -20.62 9.51
N ASN A 388 -3.91 -20.72 10.84
CA ASN A 388 -5.07 -20.53 11.70
C ASN A 388 -5.47 -19.04 11.83
N SER A 389 -4.59 -18.11 11.47
CA SER A 389 -4.85 -16.67 11.56
C SER A 389 -5.02 -16.00 10.19
N GLU A 390 -4.22 -16.40 9.19
CA GLU A 390 -4.13 -15.81 7.86
C GLU A 390 -4.12 -16.90 6.75
N PRO A 391 -5.29 -17.39 6.31
CA PRO A 391 -5.38 -18.47 5.32
C PRO A 391 -4.77 -18.13 3.95
N LEU A 392 -4.83 -16.86 3.54
CA LEU A 392 -4.22 -16.39 2.28
C LEU A 392 -2.70 -16.51 2.31
N ILE A 393 -2.05 -16.24 3.45
CA ILE A 393 -0.61 -16.45 3.58
C ILE A 393 -0.31 -17.95 3.54
N LYS A 394 -1.10 -18.79 4.23
CA LYS A 394 -0.92 -20.25 4.18
C LYS A 394 -1.01 -20.80 2.77
N ASP A 395 -2.01 -20.40 2.01
CA ASP A 395 -2.22 -20.85 0.63
C ASP A 395 -1.07 -20.38 -0.28
N ALA A 396 -0.65 -19.12 -0.15
CA ALA A 396 0.52 -18.59 -0.86
C ALA A 396 1.82 -19.35 -0.52
N LEU A 397 2.07 -19.63 0.77
CA LEU A 397 3.23 -20.42 1.19
C LEU A 397 3.15 -21.87 0.69
N THR A 398 1.95 -22.46 0.66
CA THR A 398 1.73 -23.80 0.11
C THR A 398 2.04 -23.82 -1.39
N THR A 399 1.61 -22.80 -2.14
CA THR A 399 1.94 -22.61 -3.55
C THR A 399 3.46 -22.51 -3.78
N VAL A 400 4.22 -21.91 -2.87
CA VAL A 400 5.69 -21.90 -2.95
C VAL A 400 6.26 -23.30 -2.73
N ILE A 401 5.75 -24.04 -1.73
CA ILE A 401 6.25 -25.37 -1.38
C ILE A 401 5.99 -26.39 -2.51
N GLU A 402 4.85 -26.29 -3.18
CA GLU A 402 4.47 -27.15 -4.31
C GLU A 402 5.32 -26.92 -5.56
N ARG A 403 6.12 -25.84 -5.61
CA ARG A 403 7.12 -25.63 -6.66
C ARG A 403 8.39 -26.39 -6.30
N ASP A 404 8.61 -27.50 -6.99
CA ASP A 404 9.75 -28.40 -6.77
C ASP A 404 11.14 -27.72 -6.94
N ASP A 405 11.21 -26.52 -7.53
CA ASP A 405 12.45 -25.82 -7.91
C ASP A 405 12.82 -24.59 -7.05
N PHE A 406 11.93 -24.07 -6.19
CA PHE A 406 12.18 -22.80 -5.50
C PHE A 406 12.83 -22.96 -4.12
N ILE A 407 12.34 -23.87 -3.28
CA ILE A 407 12.91 -24.16 -1.96
C ILE A 407 13.48 -25.58 -1.95
N THR A 408 14.77 -25.71 -1.62
CA THR A 408 15.38 -27.02 -1.39
C THR A 408 14.81 -27.65 -0.12
N LEU A 409 13.95 -28.66 -0.27
CA LEU A 409 13.36 -29.38 0.87
C LEU A 409 14.38 -30.34 1.49
N LEU A 410 14.49 -30.33 2.81
CA LEU A 410 15.40 -31.22 3.53
C LEU A 410 14.75 -32.61 3.77
N PRO A 411 15.52 -33.72 3.75
CA PRO A 411 15.01 -35.05 4.07
C PRO A 411 14.48 -35.15 5.52
N ASP A 412 13.52 -36.04 5.75
CA ASP A 412 12.87 -36.28 7.07
C ASP A 412 13.83 -36.72 8.21
N ASP A 413 15.06 -37.13 7.88
CA ASP A 413 16.00 -37.77 8.82
C ASP A 413 16.85 -36.80 9.67
N GLU A 414 16.75 -35.48 9.50
CA GLU A 414 17.38 -34.51 10.43
C GLU A 414 16.39 -33.98 11.48
N LYS A 415 15.83 -34.87 12.30
CA LYS A 415 14.92 -34.51 13.41
C LYS A 415 15.54 -33.65 14.52
N GLU A 416 16.88 -33.46 14.57
CA GLU A 416 17.55 -32.98 15.79
C GLU A 416 18.51 -31.78 15.68
N LYS A 417 18.75 -31.18 14.49
CA LYS A 417 19.71 -30.04 14.41
C LYS A 417 19.07 -28.64 14.41
N SER A 418 17.81 -28.49 14.03
CA SER A 418 17.10 -27.19 13.93
C SER A 418 16.50 -26.69 15.26
N ILE A 419 16.24 -27.59 16.21
CA ILE A 419 15.63 -27.27 17.51
C ILE A 419 16.52 -26.35 18.38
N ARG A 420 17.84 -26.26 18.10
CA ARG A 420 18.76 -25.44 18.91
C ARG A 420 18.82 -23.96 18.53
N LYS A 421 18.17 -23.52 17.44
CA LYS A 421 18.15 -22.10 17.02
C LYS A 421 16.75 -21.47 16.92
N SER A 422 15.70 -22.27 16.98
CA SER A 422 14.33 -21.78 17.11
C SER A 422 13.87 -22.05 18.55
N GLY A 423 13.28 -21.04 19.20
CA GLY A 423 12.82 -21.13 20.59
C GLY A 423 11.87 -22.31 20.86
N PRO A 424 11.54 -22.58 22.14
CA PRO A 424 10.91 -23.84 22.55
C PRO A 424 9.57 -24.08 21.83
N PRO A 425 9.21 -25.35 21.59
CA PRO A 425 7.96 -25.70 20.94
C PRO A 425 6.75 -25.26 21.77
N VAL A 426 5.70 -24.83 21.08
CA VAL A 426 4.45 -24.29 21.66
C VAL A 426 3.70 -25.32 22.52
N SER A 427 4.04 -26.61 22.45
CA SER A 427 3.31 -27.69 23.13
C SER A 427 3.85 -28.07 24.52
N SER A 428 4.74 -27.28 25.14
CA SER A 428 5.27 -27.59 26.48
C SER A 428 5.29 -26.38 27.43
N GLN A 429 4.27 -25.53 27.37
CA GLN A 429 4.07 -24.53 28.43
C GLN A 429 3.21 -25.13 29.55
N PRO A 430 3.58 -24.93 30.83
CA PRO A 430 2.81 -25.44 31.95
C PRO A 430 1.39 -24.85 31.92
N GLN A 431 0.38 -25.69 32.19
CA GLN A 431 -1.00 -25.22 32.34
C GLN A 431 -1.05 -24.15 33.42
N ILE A 432 -1.40 -22.92 33.02
CA ILE A 432 -1.58 -21.81 33.94
C ILE A 432 -2.84 -22.06 34.76
N GLU A 433 -2.76 -21.87 36.07
CA GLU A 433 -3.92 -21.93 36.94
C GLU A 433 -4.90 -20.82 36.56
N ASN A 434 -6.20 -21.16 36.44
CA ASN A 434 -7.23 -20.18 36.14
C ASN A 434 -7.45 -19.26 37.36
N ASN A 435 -6.63 -18.22 37.46
CA ASN A 435 -6.68 -17.21 38.51
C ASN A 435 -6.75 -15.81 37.89
N PRO A 436 -7.92 -15.13 37.94
CA PRO A 436 -8.09 -13.77 37.42
C PRO A 436 -7.15 -12.72 38.04
N ALA A 437 -6.63 -12.96 39.25
CA ALA A 437 -5.68 -12.05 39.89
C ALA A 437 -4.40 -11.87 39.08
N ILE A 438 -3.97 -12.90 38.33
CA ILE A 438 -2.76 -12.85 37.49
C ILE A 438 -2.87 -11.71 36.45
N VAL A 439 -4.01 -11.58 35.78
CA VAL A 439 -4.25 -10.50 34.81
C VAL A 439 -4.16 -9.14 35.48
N THR A 440 -4.78 -9.00 36.65
CA THR A 440 -4.79 -7.75 37.41
C THR A 440 -3.38 -7.33 37.83
N ASP A 441 -2.56 -8.28 38.29
CA ASP A 441 -1.19 -8.03 38.70
C ASP A 441 -0.30 -7.65 37.51
N LEU A 442 -0.43 -8.33 36.37
CA LEU A 442 0.29 -7.98 35.13
C LEU A 442 -0.05 -6.57 34.64
N ILE A 443 -1.33 -6.18 34.71
CA ILE A 443 -1.80 -4.82 34.36
C ILE A 443 -1.15 -3.78 35.29
N LYS A 444 -1.18 -4.01 36.61
CA LYS A 444 -0.56 -3.11 37.61
C LYS A 444 0.94 -2.98 37.43
N MET A 445 1.64 -4.09 37.17
CA MET A 445 3.09 -4.09 36.89
C MET A 445 3.41 -3.23 35.68
N ASN A 446 2.63 -3.35 34.61
CA ASN A 446 2.82 -2.53 33.42
C ASN A 446 2.57 -1.05 33.72
N GLN A 447 1.49 -0.69 34.40
CA GLN A 447 1.19 0.69 34.81
C GLN A 447 2.31 1.31 35.65
N ALA A 448 2.81 0.58 36.66
CA ALA A 448 3.92 1.03 37.49
C ALA A 448 5.19 1.28 36.66
N SER A 449 5.46 0.41 35.68
CA SER A 449 6.60 0.56 34.78
C SER A 449 6.48 1.78 33.85
N ILE A 450 5.28 2.12 33.39
CA ILE A 450 5.02 3.36 32.63
C ILE A 450 5.28 4.60 33.47
N GLU A 451 4.81 4.61 34.72
CA GLU A 451 5.01 5.76 35.62
C GLU A 451 6.48 5.93 36.05
N GLU A 452 7.24 4.84 36.15
CA GLU A 452 8.69 4.89 36.30
C GLU A 452 9.38 5.48 35.07
N LEU A 453 9.02 5.03 33.86
CA LEU A 453 9.52 5.59 32.60
C LEU A 453 9.28 7.10 32.52
N LYS A 454 8.05 7.56 32.78
CA LYS A 454 7.71 9.00 32.75
C LYS A 454 8.61 9.82 33.67
N ARG A 455 8.79 9.38 34.92
CA ARG A 455 9.65 10.07 35.91
C ARG A 455 11.10 10.11 35.48
N ASN A 456 11.63 8.99 34.98
CA ASN A 456 13.03 8.91 34.54
C ASN A 456 13.28 9.78 33.31
N MET A 457 12.36 9.77 32.33
CA MET A 457 12.47 10.54 31.09
C MET A 457 12.51 12.05 31.33
N GLN A 458 11.78 12.58 32.33
CA GLN A 458 11.79 14.00 32.67
C GLN A 458 13.17 14.56 33.06
N THR A 459 14.10 13.70 33.48
CA THR A 459 15.46 14.09 33.88
C THR A 459 16.49 14.04 32.75
N LYS A 460 16.09 13.59 31.56
CA LYS A 460 16.97 13.40 30.40
C LYS A 460 16.85 14.58 29.43
N SER A 461 17.95 14.89 28.76
CA SER A 461 18.02 15.88 27.66
C SER A 461 19.18 15.57 26.72
N GLY A 462 19.10 16.05 25.48
CA GLY A 462 20.10 15.81 24.45
C GLY A 462 20.27 14.34 24.13
N VAL A 463 21.53 13.92 23.92
CA VAL A 463 21.89 12.53 23.61
C VAL A 463 21.41 11.54 24.70
N ASN A 464 21.36 11.97 25.96
CA ASN A 464 20.91 11.12 27.08
C ASN A 464 19.46 10.66 26.94
N VAL A 465 18.62 11.38 26.17
CA VAL A 465 17.25 10.93 25.86
C VAL A 465 17.31 9.68 25.01
N LEU A 466 18.10 9.71 23.93
CA LEU A 466 18.18 8.61 22.97
C LEU A 466 18.91 7.40 23.55
N ASP A 467 19.98 7.61 24.34
CA ASP A 467 20.64 6.54 25.09
C ASP A 467 19.66 5.85 26.05
N PHE A 468 18.87 6.63 26.79
CA PHE A 468 17.89 6.09 27.72
C PHE A 468 16.75 5.34 27.02
N ILE A 469 16.31 5.80 25.83
CA ILE A 469 15.31 5.06 25.04
C ILE A 469 15.86 3.68 24.64
N LEU A 470 17.13 3.57 24.24
CA LEU A 470 17.75 2.27 23.92
C LEU A 470 17.79 1.33 25.12
N GLU A 471 18.11 1.85 26.31
CA GLU A 471 18.08 1.09 27.56
C GLU A 471 16.66 0.60 27.88
N ASP A 472 15.68 1.50 27.82
CA ASP A 472 14.30 1.21 28.17
C ASP A 472 13.59 0.32 27.14
N MET A 473 14.05 0.31 25.88
CA MET A 473 13.61 -0.68 24.87
C MET A 473 13.92 -2.12 25.29
N GLN A 474 15.02 -2.37 26.02
CA GLN A 474 15.29 -3.69 26.59
C GLN A 474 14.29 -4.06 27.68
N GLN A 475 13.86 -3.08 28.47
CA GLN A 475 12.82 -3.27 29.48
C GLN A 475 11.45 -3.53 28.83
N LEU A 476 11.11 -2.79 27.77
CA LEU A 476 9.91 -3.03 26.97
C LEU A 476 9.88 -4.47 26.42
N LYS A 477 10.99 -4.97 25.86
CA LYS A 477 11.09 -6.37 25.41
C LYS A 477 10.79 -7.37 26.53
N LYS A 478 11.37 -7.18 27.71
CA LYS A 478 11.13 -8.05 28.87
C LYS A 478 9.66 -8.06 29.28
N ILE A 479 8.98 -6.92 29.20
CA ILE A 479 7.55 -6.79 29.53
C ILE A 479 6.69 -7.46 28.46
N LEU A 480 6.95 -7.18 27.17
CA LEU A 480 6.18 -7.73 26.06
C LEU A 480 6.27 -9.26 26.01
N PHE A 481 7.44 -9.82 26.28
CA PHE A 481 7.69 -11.25 26.17
C PHE A 481 7.82 -11.94 27.53
N HIS A 482 7.20 -11.34 28.56
CA HIS A 482 7.17 -11.93 29.88
C HIS A 482 6.47 -13.31 29.83
N PRO A 483 7.09 -14.41 30.31
CA PRO A 483 6.56 -15.76 30.15
C PRO A 483 5.13 -15.92 30.69
N GLN A 484 4.83 -15.30 31.84
CA GLN A 484 3.49 -15.34 32.42
C GLN A 484 2.46 -14.54 31.61
N SER A 485 2.88 -13.44 30.97
CA SER A 485 2.02 -12.65 30.08
C SER A 485 1.63 -13.48 28.85
N MET A 486 2.62 -14.12 28.22
CA MET A 486 2.38 -15.03 27.09
C MET A 486 1.52 -16.23 27.46
N ALA A 487 1.75 -16.84 28.63
CA ALA A 487 0.97 -17.98 29.09
C ALA A 487 -0.53 -17.63 29.29
N VAL A 488 -0.84 -16.44 29.81
CA VAL A 488 -2.23 -15.96 29.94
C VAL A 488 -2.89 -15.80 28.56
N ILE A 489 -2.17 -15.18 27.61
CA ILE A 489 -2.67 -14.96 26.25
C ILE A 489 -2.95 -16.29 25.55
N MET A 490 -1.98 -17.21 25.59
CA MET A 490 -2.12 -18.54 24.99
C MET A 490 -3.26 -19.32 25.64
N ALA A 491 -3.40 -19.29 26.96
CA ALA A 491 -4.49 -19.99 27.64
C ALA A 491 -5.89 -19.51 27.21
N GLY A 492 -6.07 -18.22 26.95
CA GLY A 492 -7.31 -17.69 26.38
C GLY A 492 -7.52 -18.13 24.92
N MET A 493 -6.47 -18.03 24.09
CA MET A 493 -6.55 -18.38 22.66
C MET A 493 -6.77 -19.88 22.42
N ASP A 494 -6.05 -20.73 23.16
CA ASP A 494 -6.17 -22.18 23.07
C ASP A 494 -7.57 -22.62 23.52
N ALA A 495 -8.14 -21.97 24.55
CA ALA A 495 -9.50 -22.25 24.99
C ALA A 495 -10.55 -21.87 23.93
N SER A 496 -10.40 -20.73 23.25
CA SER A 496 -11.28 -20.34 22.13
C SER A 496 -11.19 -21.32 20.96
N THR A 497 -9.97 -21.70 20.57
CA THR A 497 -9.74 -22.69 19.50
C THR A 497 -10.39 -24.02 19.84
N TRP A 498 -10.15 -24.51 21.06
CA TRP A 498 -10.72 -25.76 21.54
C TRP A 498 -12.26 -25.73 21.54
N ILE A 499 -12.87 -24.63 22.00
CA ILE A 499 -14.34 -24.48 22.00
C ILE A 499 -14.88 -24.55 20.58
N ASN A 500 -14.31 -23.81 19.64
CA ASN A 500 -14.78 -23.82 18.25
C ASN A 500 -14.67 -25.22 17.63
N GLU A 501 -13.52 -25.88 17.77
CA GLU A 501 -13.31 -27.23 17.23
C GLU A 501 -14.27 -28.26 17.84
N LYS A 502 -14.46 -28.23 19.17
CA LYS A 502 -15.28 -29.23 19.87
C LYS A 502 -16.77 -28.97 19.72
N MET A 503 -17.21 -27.72 19.70
CA MET A 503 -18.63 -27.41 19.48
C MET A 503 -19.05 -27.74 18.05
N GLU A 504 -18.17 -27.55 17.06
CA GLU A 504 -18.42 -28.00 15.69
C GLU A 504 -18.47 -29.54 15.61
N GLN A 505 -17.49 -30.23 16.18
CA GLN A 505 -17.43 -31.70 16.18
C GLN A 505 -18.60 -32.36 16.92
N TRP A 506 -19.02 -31.82 18.07
CA TRP A 506 -20.01 -32.46 18.94
C TRP A 506 -21.44 -32.01 18.66
N LEU A 507 -21.62 -30.76 18.25
CA LEU A 507 -22.94 -30.13 18.15
C LEU A 507 -23.24 -29.55 16.77
N GLY A 508 -22.27 -29.53 15.85
CA GLY A 508 -22.37 -28.84 14.56
C GLY A 508 -22.39 -27.32 14.69
N GLU A 509 -22.00 -26.78 15.83
CA GLU A 509 -22.02 -25.34 16.12
C GLU A 509 -20.68 -24.71 15.72
N LYS A 510 -20.68 -23.86 14.68
CA LYS A 510 -19.48 -23.13 14.25
C LYS A 510 -19.29 -21.87 15.09
N ASN A 511 -18.03 -21.53 15.38
CA ASN A 511 -17.62 -20.25 16.00
C ASN A 511 -18.32 -19.92 17.34
N ALA A 512 -18.64 -20.93 18.15
CA ALA A 512 -19.29 -20.74 19.45
C ALA A 512 -18.50 -19.84 20.43
N ALA A 513 -17.17 -19.81 20.31
CA ALA A 513 -16.31 -18.99 21.16
C ALA A 513 -16.56 -17.49 20.99
N ASP A 514 -17.06 -17.06 19.81
CA ASP A 514 -17.30 -15.65 19.50
C ASP A 514 -18.33 -15.06 20.47
N THR A 515 -19.50 -15.68 20.59
CA THR A 515 -20.55 -15.26 21.52
C THR A 515 -20.10 -15.40 22.98
N LEU A 516 -19.36 -16.46 23.33
CA LEU A 516 -18.86 -16.68 24.69
C LEU A 516 -17.83 -15.62 25.14
N SER A 517 -17.15 -15.00 24.18
CA SER A 517 -16.15 -13.95 24.40
C SER A 517 -16.73 -12.52 24.46
N GLN A 518 -18.05 -12.35 24.28
CA GLN A 518 -18.68 -11.04 24.42
C GLN A 518 -18.60 -10.50 25.86
N SER A 519 -18.45 -9.18 25.96
CA SER A 519 -18.39 -8.41 27.22
C SER A 519 -17.42 -8.99 28.26
N VAL A 520 -16.24 -9.42 27.84
CA VAL A 520 -15.17 -9.85 28.75
C VAL A 520 -14.55 -8.68 29.48
N GLN A 521 -14.14 -8.92 30.73
CA GLN A 521 -13.50 -7.89 31.54
C GLN A 521 -12.05 -7.65 31.11
N ASN A 522 -11.53 -6.46 31.43
CA ASN A 522 -10.14 -6.05 31.22
C ASN A 522 -9.68 -6.01 29.75
N ASN A 523 -10.61 -6.00 28.78
CA ASN A 523 -10.27 -5.65 27.41
C ASN A 523 -10.13 -4.13 27.29
N ILE A 524 -8.89 -3.66 27.35
CA ILE A 524 -8.54 -2.23 27.34
C ILE A 524 -9.02 -1.50 26.07
N THR A 525 -9.20 -2.21 24.96
CA THR A 525 -9.62 -1.60 23.70
C THR A 525 -11.14 -1.56 23.58
N SER A 526 -11.85 -2.59 24.02
CA SER A 526 -13.32 -2.57 24.08
C SER A 526 -13.82 -1.54 25.09
N GLU A 527 -13.13 -1.42 26.24
CA GLU A 527 -13.35 -0.35 27.23
C GLU A 527 -13.18 1.06 26.64
N MET A 528 -12.31 1.23 25.64
CA MET A 528 -12.07 2.53 25.01
C MET A 528 -13.27 2.98 24.17
N GLY A 529 -13.85 2.09 23.36
CA GLY A 529 -15.06 2.40 22.60
C GLY A 529 -16.24 2.75 23.52
N LEU A 530 -16.41 1.99 24.60
CA LEU A 530 -17.43 2.26 25.61
C LEU A 530 -17.20 3.57 26.36
N ALA A 531 -15.95 3.89 26.72
CA ALA A 531 -15.63 5.15 27.39
C ALA A 531 -15.93 6.38 26.52
N LEU A 532 -15.85 6.27 25.19
CA LEU A 532 -16.21 7.38 24.30
C LEU A 532 -17.72 7.63 24.25
N LEU A 533 -18.56 6.60 24.47
CA LEU A 533 -20.00 6.78 24.68
C LEU A 533 -20.27 7.54 25.99
N ASP A 534 -19.50 7.29 27.04
CA ASP A 534 -19.64 8.02 28.31
C ASP A 534 -19.27 9.51 28.14
N VAL A 535 -18.26 9.82 27.31
CA VAL A 535 -17.94 11.21 26.92
C VAL A 535 -19.11 11.85 26.18
N ALA A 536 -19.71 11.15 25.22
CA ALA A 536 -20.89 11.63 24.50
C ALA A 536 -22.06 11.93 25.47
N ASP A 537 -22.26 11.10 26.49
CA ASP A 537 -23.32 11.29 27.50
C ASP A 537 -23.09 12.51 28.39
N VAL A 538 -21.84 12.87 28.69
CA VAL A 538 -21.52 14.12 29.41
C VAL A 538 -21.85 15.35 28.56
N ILE A 539 -21.64 15.27 27.24
CA ILE A 539 -21.80 16.40 26.31
C ILE A 539 -23.27 16.60 25.91
N ARG A 540 -24.02 15.50 25.75
CA ARG A 540 -25.42 15.44 25.29
C ARG A 540 -26.37 16.48 25.92
N PRO A 541 -26.30 16.82 27.22
CA PRO A 541 -27.19 17.82 27.82
C PRO A 541 -26.90 19.28 27.40
N TYR A 542 -25.85 19.54 26.61
CA TYR A 542 -25.33 20.86 26.30
C TYR A 542 -25.35 21.17 24.79
N PRO A 543 -26.50 21.62 24.22
CA PRO A 543 -26.62 21.89 22.78
C PRO A 543 -25.64 22.92 22.24
N GLU A 544 -25.28 23.94 23.02
CA GLU A 544 -24.29 24.95 22.64
C GLU A 544 -22.90 24.34 22.39
N VAL A 545 -22.51 23.36 23.22
CA VAL A 545 -21.25 22.61 23.05
C VAL A 545 -21.31 21.75 21.80
N ILE A 546 -22.42 21.05 21.55
CA ILE A 546 -22.60 20.20 20.36
C ILE A 546 -22.50 21.04 19.08
N ALA A 547 -23.21 22.18 19.04
CA ALA A 547 -23.19 23.09 17.90
C ALA A 547 -21.78 23.65 17.63
N TYR A 548 -21.04 23.97 18.70
CA TYR A 548 -19.64 24.38 18.57
C TYR A 548 -18.76 23.26 17.99
N LEU A 549 -18.85 22.05 18.55
CA LEU A 549 -18.04 20.89 18.12
C LEU A 549 -18.27 20.51 16.64
N GLN A 550 -19.45 20.76 16.07
CA GLN A 550 -19.75 20.52 14.66
C GLN A 550 -18.94 21.40 13.68
N HIS A 551 -18.36 22.49 14.17
CA HIS A 551 -17.63 23.48 13.37
C HIS A 551 -16.17 23.66 13.81
N VAL A 552 -15.67 22.77 14.67
CA VAL A 552 -14.28 22.84 15.13
C VAL A 552 -13.33 22.43 14.00
N GLU A 553 -12.40 23.32 13.68
CA GLU A 553 -11.31 23.08 12.71
C GLU A 553 -9.92 23.10 13.37
N ASN A 554 -9.80 23.59 14.61
CA ASN A 554 -8.52 23.76 15.32
C ASN A 554 -8.48 22.92 16.61
N ASP A 555 -7.31 22.37 16.93
CA ASP A 555 -7.05 21.56 18.12
C ASP A 555 -7.11 22.34 19.45
N ASN A 556 -7.06 23.68 19.41
CA ASN A 556 -7.21 24.53 20.60
C ASN A 556 -8.65 24.62 21.14
N PHE A 557 -9.61 23.90 20.53
CA PHE A 557 -11.03 23.96 20.91
C PHE A 557 -11.29 23.61 22.38
N LEU A 558 -10.44 22.79 23.01
CA LEU A 558 -10.58 22.40 24.41
C LEU A 558 -10.50 23.61 25.37
N ASP A 559 -9.70 24.61 25.03
CA ASP A 559 -9.58 25.84 25.82
C ASP A 559 -10.78 26.77 25.61
N GLU A 560 -11.38 26.74 24.42
CA GLU A 560 -12.55 27.54 24.06
C GLU A 560 -13.85 26.96 24.64
N LEU A 561 -13.90 25.64 24.87
CA LEU A 561 -15.08 24.96 25.41
C LEU A 561 -15.59 25.62 26.70
N VAL A 562 -14.72 26.10 27.58
CA VAL A 562 -15.08 26.71 28.87
C VAL A 562 -15.99 27.94 28.75
N GLN A 563 -16.08 28.54 27.57
CA GLN A 563 -16.94 29.70 27.30
C GLN A 563 -18.42 29.31 27.20
N PHE A 564 -18.73 28.03 26.95
CA PHE A 564 -20.09 27.52 26.78
C PHE A 564 -20.65 26.92 28.07
N LYS A 565 -21.96 26.97 28.24
CA LYS A 565 -22.62 26.33 29.37
C LYS A 565 -22.43 24.81 29.31
N GLY A 566 -21.76 24.24 30.32
CA GLY A 566 -21.42 22.81 30.36
C GLY A 566 -20.07 22.46 29.73
N GLY A 567 -19.38 23.46 29.16
CA GLY A 567 -18.10 23.31 28.49
C GLY A 567 -16.98 22.79 29.37
N GLU A 568 -16.88 23.22 30.63
CA GLU A 568 -15.89 22.68 31.58
C GLU A 568 -16.05 21.16 31.75
N LYS A 569 -17.29 20.67 31.90
CA LYS A 569 -17.56 19.24 32.03
C LYS A 569 -17.23 18.48 30.75
N ALA A 570 -17.57 19.04 29.60
CA ALA A 570 -17.22 18.46 28.30
C ALA A 570 -15.70 18.36 28.13
N ARG A 571 -14.97 19.44 28.42
CA ARG A 571 -13.51 19.49 28.38
C ARG A 571 -12.91 18.45 29.32
N ASP A 572 -13.34 18.39 30.57
CA ASP A 572 -12.79 17.48 31.57
C ASP A 572 -13.07 16.01 31.20
N ALA A 573 -14.23 15.70 30.61
CA ALA A 573 -14.55 14.37 30.09
C ALA A 573 -13.64 13.99 28.91
N ILE A 574 -13.45 14.89 27.94
CA ILE A 574 -12.56 14.66 26.79
C ILE A 574 -11.10 14.48 27.26
N LEU A 575 -10.62 15.34 28.17
CA LEU A 575 -9.27 15.24 28.73
C LEU A 575 -9.08 13.93 29.51
N THR A 576 -10.08 13.48 30.25
CA THR A 576 -10.03 12.18 30.95
C THR A 576 -9.87 11.02 29.97
N PHE A 577 -10.62 11.05 28.86
CA PHE A 577 -10.48 10.07 27.78
C PHE A 577 -9.09 10.12 27.14
N LEU A 578 -8.61 11.31 26.77
CA LEU A 578 -7.30 11.50 26.15
C LEU A 578 -6.14 11.12 27.08
N ASN A 579 -6.27 11.33 28.39
CA ASN A 579 -5.24 10.91 29.35
C ASN A 579 -5.08 9.39 29.42
N LYS A 580 -6.17 8.62 29.21
CA LYS A 580 -6.13 7.15 29.22
C LYS A 580 -5.85 6.55 27.84
N TYR A 581 -6.39 7.13 26.78
CA TYR A 581 -6.38 6.52 25.43
C TYR A 581 -5.74 7.39 24.35
N GLY A 582 -5.45 8.66 24.64
CA GLY A 582 -5.04 9.64 23.64
C GLY A 582 -3.65 9.40 23.02
N MET A 583 -2.84 8.51 23.60
CA MET A 583 -1.61 8.03 22.98
C MET A 583 -1.84 7.11 21.77
N ARG A 584 -3.07 6.60 21.57
CA ARG A 584 -3.43 5.77 20.41
C ARG A 584 -3.78 6.64 19.19
N CYS A 585 -3.78 5.99 18.03
CA CYS A 585 -4.27 6.51 16.76
C CYS A 585 -4.37 5.36 15.74
N SER A 586 -4.85 5.65 14.53
CA SER A 586 -4.70 4.75 13.39
C SER A 586 -3.24 4.67 12.95
N GLY A 587 -2.74 3.46 12.75
CA GLY A 587 -1.36 3.14 12.42
C GLY A 587 -0.41 3.18 13.62
N GLU A 588 -0.88 2.87 14.83
CA GLU A 588 -0.18 3.24 16.07
C GLU A 588 1.23 2.66 16.25
N ILE A 589 1.56 1.56 15.55
CA ILE A 589 2.89 0.94 15.56
C ILE A 589 3.97 1.86 15.01
N ASP A 590 3.60 2.78 14.12
CA ASP A 590 4.50 3.83 13.65
C ASP A 590 4.48 4.97 14.67
N ILE A 591 5.60 5.15 15.38
CA ILE A 591 5.75 6.22 16.37
C ILE A 591 5.49 7.62 15.77
N THR A 592 5.73 7.79 14.48
CA THR A 592 5.64 9.08 13.79
C THR A 592 4.20 9.49 13.46
N LYS A 593 3.23 8.57 13.49
CA LYS A 593 1.82 8.90 13.30
C LYS A 593 1.31 9.81 14.41
N THR A 594 0.47 10.76 14.04
CA THR A 594 -0.15 11.72 14.96
C THR A 594 -1.10 11.02 15.91
N ARG A 595 -0.97 11.28 17.22
CA ARG A 595 -1.79 10.70 18.29
C ARG A 595 -3.04 11.53 18.53
N TRP A 596 -4.08 10.96 19.11
CA TRP A 596 -5.28 11.72 19.48
C TRP A 596 -5.01 12.82 20.51
N SER A 597 -4.05 12.63 21.41
CA SER A 597 -3.60 13.69 22.33
C SER A 597 -2.85 14.82 21.62
N GLU A 598 -2.27 14.57 20.45
CA GLU A 598 -1.58 15.58 19.64
C GLU A 598 -2.55 16.33 18.72
N LYS A 599 -3.56 15.63 18.18
CA LYS A 599 -4.63 16.19 17.35
C LYS A 599 -6.01 15.75 17.85
N PRO A 600 -6.55 16.35 18.93
CA PRO A 600 -7.83 15.96 19.53
C PRO A 600 -9.03 16.16 18.61
N THR A 601 -8.93 17.00 17.57
CA THR A 601 -9.99 17.14 16.55
C THR A 601 -10.37 15.81 15.90
N THR A 602 -9.42 14.88 15.79
CA THR A 602 -9.61 13.54 15.21
C THR A 602 -10.74 12.74 15.87
N ILE A 603 -10.99 12.93 17.18
CA ILE A 603 -12.03 12.18 17.91
C ILE A 603 -13.42 12.84 17.90
N ILE A 604 -13.52 14.08 17.40
CA ILE A 604 -14.78 14.83 17.39
C ILE A 604 -15.86 14.18 16.54
N PRO A 605 -15.60 13.72 15.29
CA PRO A 605 -16.61 13.03 14.50
C PRO A 605 -17.20 11.81 15.23
N MET A 606 -16.36 11.03 15.92
CA MET A 606 -16.80 9.88 16.71
C MET A 606 -17.71 10.29 17.87
N ILE A 607 -17.35 11.35 18.60
CA ILE A 607 -18.19 11.88 19.70
C ILE A 607 -19.54 12.35 19.16
N LEU A 608 -19.56 13.10 18.06
CA LEU A 608 -20.78 13.63 17.45
C LEU A 608 -21.69 12.51 16.92
N ASN A 609 -21.12 11.50 16.26
CA ASN A 609 -21.86 10.31 15.82
C ASN A 609 -22.48 9.59 17.02
N ASN A 610 -21.71 9.42 18.10
CA ASN A 610 -22.21 8.78 19.32
C ASN A 610 -23.37 9.55 19.97
N ILE A 611 -23.32 10.89 19.97
CA ILE A 611 -24.40 11.75 20.49
C ILE A 611 -25.67 11.61 19.63
N ARG A 612 -25.50 11.52 18.30
CA ARG A 612 -26.60 11.42 17.34
C ARG A 612 -27.29 10.06 17.38
N ASP A 613 -26.52 8.98 17.42
CA ASP A 613 -27.01 7.62 17.13
C ASP A 613 -27.37 6.81 18.38
N PHE A 614 -26.82 7.15 19.55
CA PHE A 614 -27.09 6.43 20.79
C PHE A 614 -27.84 7.27 21.79
N GLU A 615 -28.60 6.63 22.68
CA GLU A 615 -29.20 7.25 23.87
C GLU A 615 -28.25 7.25 25.07
N ALA A 616 -28.58 8.02 26.12
CA ALA A 616 -27.83 8.04 27.36
C ALA A 616 -27.75 6.64 28.03
N GLY A 617 -26.59 6.30 28.59
CA GLY A 617 -26.33 5.01 29.21
C GLY A 617 -26.14 3.85 28.23
N ALA A 618 -25.89 4.13 26.95
CA ALA A 618 -25.67 3.09 25.94
C ALA A 618 -24.45 2.21 26.23
N SER A 619 -23.38 2.76 26.82
CA SER A 619 -22.17 2.02 27.20
C SER A 619 -22.49 0.82 28.11
N LYS A 620 -23.22 1.10 29.20
CA LYS A 620 -23.65 0.11 30.18
C LYS A 620 -24.63 -0.91 29.59
N ARG A 621 -25.62 -0.45 28.81
CA ARG A 621 -26.61 -1.33 28.17
C ARG A 621 -25.95 -2.33 27.23
N LYS A 622 -25.10 -1.87 26.31
CA LYS A 622 -24.39 -2.76 25.36
C LYS A 622 -23.52 -3.78 26.08
N PHE A 623 -22.81 -3.37 27.14
CA PHE A 623 -22.00 -4.29 27.92
C PHE A 623 -22.85 -5.37 28.61
N GLU A 624 -23.97 -4.98 29.22
CA GLU A 624 -24.92 -5.90 29.87
C GLU A 624 -25.56 -6.86 28.86
N GLU A 625 -25.97 -6.38 27.68
CA GLU A 625 -26.55 -7.19 26.61
C GLU A 625 -25.59 -8.29 26.14
N GLY A 626 -24.35 -7.94 25.79
CA GLY A 626 -23.35 -8.93 25.37
C GLY A 626 -23.01 -9.95 26.47
N LEU A 627 -23.06 -9.53 27.75
CA LEU A 627 -22.88 -10.44 28.88
C LEU A 627 -24.04 -11.45 28.99
N GLN A 628 -25.28 -10.99 28.81
CA GLN A 628 -26.45 -11.88 28.84
C GLN A 628 -26.44 -12.86 27.67
N GLU A 629 -26.05 -12.42 26.46
CA GLU A 629 -25.90 -13.31 25.30
C GLU A 629 -24.85 -14.40 25.53
N ALA A 630 -23.68 -14.03 26.08
CA ALA A 630 -22.64 -14.99 26.42
C ALA A 630 -23.10 -16.03 27.45
N LEU A 631 -23.79 -15.59 28.52
CA LEU A 631 -24.33 -16.48 29.56
C LEU A 631 -25.40 -17.43 29.01
N LYS A 632 -26.31 -16.90 28.18
CA LYS A 632 -27.35 -17.70 27.53
C LYS A 632 -26.74 -18.75 26.60
N LYS A 633 -25.71 -18.39 25.83
CA LYS A 633 -24.99 -19.34 24.97
C LYS A 633 -24.28 -20.41 25.80
N GLU A 634 -23.67 -20.05 26.93
CA GLU A 634 -23.10 -21.04 27.87
C GLU A 634 -24.16 -22.04 28.35
N GLU A 635 -25.32 -21.56 28.81
CA GLU A 635 -26.42 -22.42 29.25
C GLU A 635 -26.93 -23.33 28.13
N GLU A 636 -27.12 -22.79 26.93
CA GLU A 636 -27.54 -23.53 25.73
C GLU A 636 -26.57 -24.66 25.39
N LEU A 637 -25.27 -24.38 25.35
CA LEU A 637 -24.24 -25.37 25.03
C LEU A 637 -24.19 -26.46 26.12
N VAL A 638 -24.26 -26.07 27.39
CA VAL A 638 -24.27 -27.03 28.51
C VAL A 638 -25.48 -27.95 28.44
N ASP A 639 -26.67 -27.40 28.14
CA ASP A 639 -27.90 -28.18 28.00
C ASP A 639 -27.85 -29.14 26.81
N ARG A 640 -27.29 -28.72 25.67
CA ARG A 640 -27.12 -29.61 24.50
C ARG A 640 -26.09 -30.71 24.78
N LEU A 641 -24.97 -30.38 25.43
CA LEU A 641 -23.88 -31.32 25.70
C LEU A 641 -24.25 -32.41 26.71
N GLN A 642 -25.09 -32.12 27.71
CA GLN A 642 -25.48 -33.13 28.72
C GLN A 642 -26.25 -34.32 28.13
N HIS A 643 -26.89 -34.13 26.96
CA HIS A 643 -27.64 -35.17 26.27
C HIS A 643 -26.77 -36.06 25.35
N LEU A 644 -25.48 -35.75 25.19
CA LEU A 644 -24.54 -36.55 24.41
C LEU A 644 -23.91 -37.70 25.23
N PRO A 645 -23.33 -38.72 24.57
CA PRO A 645 -22.43 -39.67 25.23
C PRO A 645 -21.29 -38.94 25.94
N ASP A 646 -20.97 -39.37 27.16
CA ASP A 646 -20.00 -38.74 28.07
C ASP A 646 -20.33 -37.26 28.40
N GLY A 647 -21.61 -36.88 28.33
CA GLY A 647 -22.08 -35.51 28.47
C GLY A 647 -21.61 -34.81 29.75
N LYS A 648 -21.52 -35.51 30.89
CA LYS A 648 -20.98 -34.95 32.14
C LYS A 648 -19.53 -34.48 32.00
N GLN A 649 -18.68 -35.28 31.36
CA GLN A 649 -17.27 -34.92 31.15
C GLN A 649 -17.16 -33.75 30.16
N LYS A 650 -17.89 -33.82 29.04
CA LYS A 650 -17.91 -32.75 28.02
C LYS A 650 -18.36 -31.41 28.62
N VAL A 651 -19.38 -31.41 29.48
CA VAL A 651 -19.84 -30.21 30.18
C VAL A 651 -18.76 -29.63 31.09
N GLU A 652 -18.09 -30.46 31.89
CA GLU A 652 -17.03 -30.00 32.79
C GLU A 652 -15.84 -29.40 32.02
N GLU A 653 -15.43 -30.05 30.94
CA GLU A 653 -14.35 -29.55 30.06
C GLU A 653 -14.74 -28.24 29.37
N THR A 654 -15.94 -28.15 28.80
CA THR A 654 -16.47 -26.93 28.18
C THR A 654 -16.55 -25.78 29.17
N LYS A 655 -17.12 -25.99 30.37
CA LYS A 655 -17.18 -24.95 31.41
C LYS A 655 -15.80 -24.47 31.83
N ARG A 656 -14.81 -25.37 31.92
CA ARG A 656 -13.41 -25.00 32.20
C ARG A 656 -12.84 -24.11 31.10
N MET A 657 -13.07 -24.45 29.84
CA MET A 657 -12.58 -23.64 28.71
C MET A 657 -13.30 -22.28 28.62
N ILE A 658 -14.61 -22.22 28.86
CA ILE A 658 -15.36 -20.96 28.94
C ILE A 658 -14.79 -20.05 30.05
N ARG A 659 -14.49 -20.60 31.23
CA ARG A 659 -13.81 -19.84 32.29
C ARG A 659 -12.44 -19.32 31.86
N ASN A 660 -11.65 -20.09 31.11
CA ASN A 660 -10.36 -19.63 30.59
C ASN A 660 -10.54 -18.46 29.61
N ILE A 661 -11.49 -18.57 28.67
CA ILE A 661 -11.83 -17.50 27.73
C ILE A 661 -12.19 -16.23 28.51
N ARG A 662 -13.20 -16.31 29.38
CA ARG A 662 -13.77 -15.12 30.05
C ARG A 662 -12.79 -14.43 31.00
N ASN A 663 -11.87 -15.17 31.60
CA ASN A 663 -10.92 -14.61 32.56
C ASN A 663 -9.63 -14.09 31.91
N PHE A 664 -9.22 -14.63 30.76
CA PHE A 664 -7.89 -14.33 30.19
C PHE A 664 -7.92 -13.61 28.84
N ILE A 665 -8.96 -13.79 28.00
CA ILE A 665 -8.91 -13.27 26.63
C ILE A 665 -8.87 -11.74 26.56
N GLY A 666 -9.48 -11.04 27.52
CA GLY A 666 -9.46 -9.57 27.58
C GLY A 666 -8.05 -8.98 27.79
N TYR A 667 -7.14 -9.71 28.43
CA TYR A 667 -5.76 -9.26 28.64
C TYR A 667 -4.94 -9.21 27.34
N ARG A 668 -5.36 -9.92 26.29
CA ARG A 668 -4.63 -10.07 25.03
C ARG A 668 -4.23 -8.75 24.37
N GLU A 669 -5.08 -7.73 24.46
CA GLU A 669 -4.85 -6.42 23.85
C GLU A 669 -3.97 -5.49 24.72
N TYR A 670 -3.68 -5.89 25.96
CA TYR A 670 -2.97 -5.05 26.93
C TYR A 670 -1.47 -4.88 26.66
N PRO A 671 -0.69 -5.90 26.24
CA PRO A 671 0.73 -5.71 25.90
C PRO A 671 0.94 -4.65 24.80
N LYS A 672 0.08 -4.65 23.77
CA LYS A 672 0.11 -3.65 22.70
C LYS A 672 -0.21 -2.25 23.26
N TYR A 673 -1.25 -2.12 24.07
CA TYR A 673 -1.56 -0.87 24.78
C TYR A 673 -0.36 -0.31 25.56
N GLY A 674 0.30 -1.17 26.35
CA GLY A 674 1.49 -0.79 27.12
C GLY A 674 2.67 -0.36 26.24
N MET A 675 2.88 -1.03 25.10
CA MET A 675 3.91 -0.66 24.12
C MET A 675 3.68 0.74 23.56
N ILE A 676 2.46 1.03 23.09
CA ILE A 676 2.13 2.31 22.47
C ILE A 676 2.19 3.46 23.47
N ASN A 677 1.84 3.22 24.74
CA ASN A 677 2.02 4.20 25.81
C ASN A 677 3.49 4.59 25.97
N ARG A 678 4.41 3.62 25.96
CA ARG A 678 5.86 3.87 26.01
C ARG A 678 6.33 4.63 24.77
N TYR A 679 5.89 4.22 23.58
CA TYR A 679 6.21 4.91 22.33
C TYR A 679 5.80 6.38 22.37
N PHE A 680 4.63 6.70 22.91
CA PHE A 680 4.21 8.08 23.02
C PHE A 680 5.10 8.89 23.97
N ILE A 681 5.54 8.31 25.10
CA ILE A 681 6.50 8.96 26.00
C ILE A 681 7.84 9.20 25.29
N TYR A 682 8.32 8.23 24.51
CA TYR A 682 9.53 8.39 23.70
C TYR A 682 9.35 9.51 22.67
N LYS A 683 8.22 9.52 21.95
CA LYS A 683 7.89 10.51 20.93
C LYS A 683 7.94 11.92 21.51
N GLN A 684 7.28 12.14 22.66
CA GLN A 684 7.26 13.44 23.32
C GLN A 684 8.66 13.90 23.76
N ALA A 685 9.52 12.98 24.21
CA ALA A 685 10.91 13.32 24.55
C ALA A 685 11.73 13.65 23.28
N ILE A 686 11.59 12.85 22.23
CA ILE A 686 12.27 13.05 20.95
C ILE A 686 11.86 14.38 20.29
N LEU A 687 10.57 14.72 20.31
CA LEU A 687 10.07 15.98 19.73
C LEU A 687 10.64 17.22 20.41
N LYS A 688 10.85 17.17 21.74
CA LYS A 688 11.54 18.26 22.46
C LYS A 688 12.97 18.43 21.98
N GLU A 689 13.69 17.35 21.69
CA GLU A 689 15.03 17.42 21.12
C GLU A 689 15.00 17.94 19.67
N ALA A 690 13.97 17.59 18.89
CA ALA A 690 13.77 18.10 17.54
C ALA A 690 13.51 19.62 17.53
N GLU A 691 12.72 20.14 18.47
CA GLU A 691 12.54 21.59 18.64
C GLU A 691 13.88 22.32 18.87
N GLN A 692 14.80 21.72 19.63
CA GLN A 692 16.15 22.26 19.82
C GLN A 692 16.99 22.20 18.53
N LEU A 693 16.81 21.18 17.70
CA LEU A 693 17.46 21.08 16.39
C LEU A 693 16.95 22.15 15.41
N VAL A 694 15.65 22.47 15.45
CA VAL A 694 15.08 23.60 14.68
C VAL A 694 15.67 24.92 15.17
N GLN A 695 15.70 25.15 16.49
CA GLN A 695 16.25 26.38 17.08
C GLN A 695 17.73 26.59 16.74
N SER A 696 18.49 25.51 16.57
CA SER A 696 19.90 25.54 16.15
C SER A 696 20.11 25.53 14.63
N GLY A 697 19.03 25.51 13.83
CA GLY A 697 19.09 25.55 12.38
C GLY A 697 19.62 24.27 11.72
N VAL A 698 19.63 23.14 12.45
CA VAL A 698 20.09 21.85 11.91
C VAL A 698 19.02 21.19 11.04
N ILE A 699 17.75 21.36 11.41
CA ILE A 699 16.57 20.93 10.63
C ILE A 699 15.65 22.13 10.42
N HIS A 700 14.79 22.09 9.40
CA HIS A 700 13.91 23.21 9.07
C HIS A 700 12.57 23.14 9.82
N VAL A 701 12.03 21.93 9.97
CA VAL A 701 10.78 21.67 10.69
C VAL A 701 10.95 20.48 11.61
N VAL A 702 10.17 20.45 12.70
CA VAL A 702 10.23 19.38 13.71
C VAL A 702 10.03 18.01 13.05
N ASP A 703 9.08 17.88 12.13
CA ASP A 703 8.73 16.60 11.48
C ASP A 703 9.83 16.03 10.57
N ASP A 704 10.90 16.78 10.28
CA ASP A 704 12.04 16.28 9.50
C ASP A 704 12.68 15.07 10.17
N ILE A 705 12.67 14.99 11.50
CA ILE A 705 13.26 13.87 12.25
C ILE A 705 12.58 12.53 11.95
N TYR A 706 11.34 12.53 11.46
CA TYR A 706 10.64 11.29 11.13
C TYR A 706 11.27 10.57 9.93
N TYR A 707 11.99 11.32 9.09
CA TYR A 707 12.69 10.83 7.91
C TYR A 707 14.13 10.39 8.19
N LEU A 708 14.53 10.36 9.46
CA LEU A 708 15.79 9.80 9.92
C LEU A 708 15.52 8.48 10.66
N THR A 709 16.39 7.50 10.49
CA THR A 709 16.43 6.34 11.39
C THR A 709 16.79 6.77 12.81
N PHE A 710 16.50 5.93 13.81
CA PHE A 710 16.83 6.23 15.20
C PHE A 710 18.34 6.45 15.39
N GLU A 711 19.17 5.68 14.70
CA GLU A 711 20.63 5.79 14.72
C GLU A 711 21.10 7.10 14.07
N GLU A 712 20.55 7.48 12.92
CA GLU A 712 20.86 8.77 12.26
C GLU A 712 20.44 9.95 13.14
N LEU A 713 19.25 9.88 13.75
CA LEU A 713 18.77 10.90 14.68
C LEU A 713 19.69 11.02 15.90
N HIS A 714 20.19 9.89 16.43
CA HIS A 714 21.18 9.87 17.50
C HIS A 714 22.45 10.63 17.14
N GLU A 715 23.00 10.33 15.97
CA GLU A 715 24.18 11.00 15.46
C GLU A 715 23.95 12.50 15.18
N VAL A 716 22.77 12.88 14.68
CA VAL A 716 22.41 14.30 14.45
C VAL A 716 22.29 15.05 15.78
N VAL A 717 21.66 14.47 16.80
CA VAL A 717 21.55 15.09 18.13
C VAL A 717 22.94 15.25 18.76
N ARG A 718 23.83 14.27 18.58
CA ARG A 718 25.20 14.27 19.10
C ARG A 718 26.12 15.27 18.39
N THR A 719 26.07 15.32 17.06
CA THR A 719 27.03 16.08 16.24
C THR A 719 26.52 17.45 15.79
N LYS A 720 25.20 17.66 15.82
CA LYS A 720 24.50 18.84 15.27
C LYS A 720 24.81 19.07 13.78
N LYS A 721 25.01 17.99 13.03
CA LYS A 721 25.25 18.01 11.58
C LYS A 721 24.27 17.07 10.90
N LEU A 722 23.74 17.50 9.75
CA LEU A 722 22.83 16.72 8.93
C LEU A 722 23.05 17.06 7.46
N ASP A 723 23.10 16.02 6.62
CA ASP A 723 22.96 16.19 5.18
C ASP A 723 21.47 16.21 4.84
N TYR A 724 20.98 17.37 4.41
CA TYR A 724 19.55 17.57 4.18
C TYR A 724 19.05 16.90 2.89
N GLU A 725 19.96 16.52 1.97
CA GLU A 725 19.62 15.70 0.79
C GLU A 725 19.07 14.33 1.18
N LEU A 726 19.51 13.78 2.32
CA LEU A 726 18.96 12.53 2.86
C LEU A 726 17.47 12.66 3.17
N ILE A 727 17.05 13.76 3.81
CA ILE A 727 15.63 14.00 4.12
C ILE A 727 14.83 14.16 2.83
N HIS A 728 15.34 14.91 1.85
CA HIS A 728 14.66 15.09 0.56
C HIS A 728 14.45 13.76 -0.15
N LYS A 729 15.49 12.92 -0.20
CA LYS A 729 15.38 11.57 -0.74
C LYS A 729 14.33 10.74 -0.01
N GLN A 730 14.38 10.69 1.32
CA GLN A 730 13.44 9.90 2.13
C GLN A 730 11.99 10.37 2.00
N LYS A 731 11.76 11.69 1.88
CA LYS A 731 10.43 12.25 1.60
C LYS A 731 9.90 11.81 0.23
N ASN A 732 10.76 11.83 -0.80
CA ASN A 732 10.38 11.41 -2.16
C ASN A 732 10.10 9.90 -2.21
N ASP A 733 10.94 9.09 -1.58
CA ASP A 733 10.75 7.63 -1.47
C ASP A 733 9.46 7.30 -0.73
N TYR A 734 9.15 8.01 0.37
CA TYR A 734 7.91 7.81 1.11
C TYR A 734 6.66 8.09 0.27
N LYS A 735 6.64 9.18 -0.52
CA LYS A 735 5.54 9.49 -1.46
C LYS A 735 5.32 8.38 -2.49
N LEU A 736 6.39 7.74 -2.96
CA LEU A 736 6.29 6.58 -3.83
C LEU A 736 5.69 5.39 -3.07
N TYR A 737 6.17 5.12 -1.86
CA TYR A 737 5.72 4.00 -1.05
C TYR A 737 4.24 4.10 -0.68
N GLU A 738 3.69 5.29 -0.45
CA GLU A 738 2.25 5.49 -0.19
C GLU A 738 1.36 4.97 -1.33
N LYS A 739 1.87 4.97 -2.57
CA LYS A 739 1.16 4.45 -3.75
C LYS A 739 1.24 2.93 -3.89
N LEU A 740 2.16 2.28 -3.18
CA LEU A 740 2.39 0.84 -3.26
C LEU A 740 1.52 0.07 -2.27
N ILE A 741 1.00 -1.08 -2.70
CA ILE A 741 0.31 -2.04 -1.85
C ILE A 741 1.29 -3.18 -1.54
N PRO A 742 1.64 -3.45 -0.27
CA PRO A 742 2.56 -4.53 0.06
C PRO A 742 1.95 -5.89 -0.31
N PRO A 743 2.75 -6.85 -0.82
CA PRO A 743 2.29 -8.22 -0.99
C PRO A 743 2.25 -8.95 0.35
N ARG A 744 1.38 -9.95 0.50
CA ARG A 744 1.35 -10.86 1.65
C ARG A 744 2.58 -11.75 1.71
N VAL A 745 2.92 -12.34 0.56
CA VAL A 745 4.09 -13.19 0.34
C VAL A 745 4.81 -12.72 -0.92
N MET A 746 6.12 -12.57 -0.82
CA MET A 746 7.00 -12.20 -1.93
C MET A 746 8.26 -13.06 -1.92
N THR A 747 8.77 -13.43 -3.09
CA THR A 747 10.04 -14.17 -3.19
C THR A 747 11.24 -13.24 -3.37
N SER A 748 12.47 -13.77 -3.25
CA SER A 748 13.70 -13.06 -3.63
C SER A 748 13.73 -12.62 -5.10
N ASP A 749 12.98 -13.27 -5.98
CA ASP A 749 12.83 -12.87 -7.39
C ASP A 749 11.84 -11.71 -7.58
N GLY A 750 11.27 -11.20 -6.48
CA GLY A 750 10.24 -10.16 -6.48
C GLY A 750 8.87 -10.62 -6.96
N GLU A 751 8.68 -11.94 -7.10
CA GLU A 751 7.38 -12.51 -7.42
C GLU A 751 6.43 -12.35 -6.24
N ILE A 752 5.24 -11.82 -6.52
CA ILE A 752 4.13 -11.70 -5.58
C ILE A 752 3.26 -12.94 -5.69
N ILE A 753 3.08 -13.65 -4.57
CA ILE A 753 2.30 -14.88 -4.53
C ILE A 753 0.99 -14.60 -3.79
N THR A 754 -0.09 -14.58 -4.55
CA THR A 754 -1.44 -14.31 -4.05
C THR A 754 -2.10 -15.62 -3.63
N GLY A 755 -2.47 -15.72 -2.35
CA GLY A 755 -3.29 -16.82 -1.86
C GLY A 755 -4.73 -16.72 -2.35
N LYS A 756 -5.44 -17.83 -2.41
CA LYS A 756 -6.84 -17.90 -2.83
C LYS A 756 -7.72 -18.49 -1.73
N TYR A 757 -8.91 -17.94 -1.56
CA TYR A 757 -9.96 -18.59 -0.78
C TYR A 757 -10.57 -19.75 -1.57
N LYS A 758 -10.89 -20.84 -0.88
CA LYS A 758 -11.67 -21.95 -1.46
C LYS A 758 -13.12 -21.47 -1.67
N ARG A 759 -13.63 -21.62 -2.89
CA ARG A 759 -14.98 -21.16 -3.29
C ARG A 759 -16.07 -22.24 -3.21
N GLU A 760 -15.81 -23.34 -2.50
CA GLU A 760 -16.77 -24.44 -2.43
C GLU A 760 -18.07 -23.97 -1.74
N ASN A 761 -19.21 -24.05 -2.45
CA ASN A 761 -20.55 -23.68 -1.97
C ASN A 761 -20.86 -22.18 -1.78
N LEU A 762 -20.12 -21.26 -2.41
CA LEU A 762 -20.43 -19.82 -2.39
C LEU A 762 -21.21 -19.36 -3.64
N PRO A 763 -22.02 -18.28 -3.56
CA PRO A 763 -22.68 -17.69 -4.73
C PRO A 763 -21.65 -17.26 -5.80
N ALA A 764 -22.01 -17.38 -7.08
CA ALA A 764 -21.06 -17.18 -8.19
C ALA A 764 -20.44 -15.77 -8.23
N ASP A 765 -21.24 -14.74 -7.91
CA ASP A 765 -20.84 -13.33 -7.94
C ASP A 765 -20.45 -12.78 -6.55
N ALA A 766 -20.32 -13.65 -5.54
CA ALA A 766 -19.95 -13.24 -4.20
C ALA A 766 -18.48 -12.80 -4.13
N ILE A 767 -18.26 -11.67 -3.43
CA ILE A 767 -16.93 -11.23 -3.05
C ILE A 767 -16.53 -12.03 -1.82
N VAL A 768 -15.48 -12.83 -1.94
CA VAL A 768 -15.06 -13.77 -0.90
C VAL A 768 -14.04 -13.14 0.03
N GLY A 769 -14.17 -13.42 1.32
CA GLY A 769 -13.19 -13.08 2.34
C GLY A 769 -13.10 -14.16 3.41
N LEU A 770 -12.57 -13.77 4.56
CA LEU A 770 -12.47 -14.60 5.74
C LEU A 770 -13.67 -14.34 6.65
N PRO A 771 -14.47 -15.36 7.02
CA PRO A 771 -15.48 -15.21 8.05
C PRO A 771 -14.78 -14.95 9.38
N VAL A 772 -15.11 -13.84 10.06
CA VAL A 772 -14.49 -13.52 11.35
C VAL A 772 -15.46 -13.30 12.48
N SER A 773 -16.65 -12.78 12.22
CA SER A 773 -17.68 -12.63 13.24
C SER A 773 -19.01 -13.03 12.64
N SER A 774 -19.69 -13.95 13.32
CA SER A 774 -20.88 -14.64 12.80
C SER A 774 -22.09 -13.72 12.67
N GLY A 775 -22.98 -14.05 11.73
CA GLY A 775 -24.23 -13.33 11.47
C GLY A 775 -24.37 -12.87 10.03
N VAL A 776 -25.54 -12.33 9.69
CA VAL A 776 -25.86 -11.79 8.36
C VAL A 776 -26.49 -10.42 8.53
N ILE A 777 -25.98 -9.43 7.79
CA ILE A 777 -26.50 -8.07 7.83
C ILE A 777 -26.56 -7.47 6.42
N GLU A 778 -27.53 -6.59 6.21
CA GLU A 778 -27.63 -5.76 5.02
C GLU A 778 -27.60 -4.29 5.42
N GLY A 779 -26.91 -3.48 4.62
CA GLY A 779 -26.73 -2.06 4.94
C GLY A 779 -26.09 -1.29 3.80
N ARG A 780 -25.96 0.02 4.01
CA ARG A 780 -25.20 0.90 3.11
C ARG A 780 -23.71 0.74 3.40
N ALA A 781 -22.92 0.44 2.38
CA ALA A 781 -21.47 0.40 2.47
C ALA A 781 -20.92 1.82 2.61
N ARG A 782 -20.10 2.06 3.64
CA ARG A 782 -19.30 3.28 3.77
C ARG A 782 -17.83 2.96 3.58
N VAL A 783 -17.26 3.44 2.47
CA VAL A 783 -15.84 3.25 2.16
C VAL A 783 -15.05 4.39 2.79
N ILE A 784 -14.38 4.12 3.91
CA ILE A 784 -13.67 5.12 4.71
C ILE A 784 -12.21 4.71 4.85
N LEU A 785 -11.29 5.53 4.34
CA LEU A 785 -9.84 5.29 4.43
C LEU A 785 -9.20 6.05 5.61
N ASN A 786 -9.74 7.23 5.93
CA ASN A 786 -9.28 8.07 7.03
C ASN A 786 -10.38 8.24 8.07
N MET A 787 -10.04 8.06 9.35
CA MET A 787 -10.99 8.21 10.45
C MET A 787 -11.57 9.63 10.56
N GLU A 788 -10.83 10.66 10.10
CA GLU A 788 -11.28 12.05 10.11
C GLU A 788 -12.45 12.29 9.14
N GLU A 789 -12.57 11.45 8.10
CA GLU A 789 -13.65 11.50 7.10
C GLU A 789 -14.84 10.62 7.49
N ALA A 790 -14.80 10.00 8.68
CA ALA A 790 -15.79 9.00 9.09
C ALA A 790 -17.15 9.64 9.43
N ASN A 791 -17.99 9.76 8.41
CA ASN A 791 -19.41 10.08 8.55
C ASN A 791 -20.23 8.79 8.40
N LEU A 792 -20.41 8.08 9.51
CA LEU A 792 -21.21 6.85 9.60
C LEU A 792 -22.62 7.21 10.08
N GLU A 793 -23.64 6.44 9.67
CA GLU A 793 -25.02 6.51 10.15
C GLU A 793 -25.47 5.15 10.68
N GLU A 794 -26.55 5.12 11.46
CA GLU A 794 -27.11 3.85 11.96
C GLU A 794 -27.51 2.94 10.78
N GLY A 795 -26.98 1.71 10.77
CA GLY A 795 -27.23 0.75 9.68
C GLY A 795 -26.16 0.70 8.61
N ASP A 796 -25.13 1.55 8.69
CA ASP A 796 -23.99 1.49 7.80
C ASP A 796 -23.10 0.25 8.06
N ILE A 797 -22.46 -0.22 7.01
CA ILE A 797 -21.43 -1.25 7.01
C ILE A 797 -20.10 -0.58 6.66
N LEU A 798 -19.12 -0.65 7.56
CA LEU A 798 -17.81 -0.05 7.34
C LEU A 798 -17.00 -0.90 6.35
N VAL A 799 -16.51 -0.28 5.29
CA VAL A 799 -15.56 -0.85 4.34
C VAL A 799 -14.26 -0.05 4.41
N THR A 800 -13.15 -0.68 4.77
CA THR A 800 -11.84 -0.01 4.87
C THR A 800 -10.69 -0.93 4.49
N ALA A 801 -9.47 -0.39 4.35
CA ALA A 801 -8.29 -1.18 4.01
C ALA A 801 -7.87 -2.09 5.18
N PHE A 802 -7.70 -1.51 6.36
CA PHE A 802 -7.35 -2.21 7.58
C PHE A 802 -8.00 -1.53 8.79
N THR A 803 -8.04 -2.24 9.91
CA THR A 803 -8.51 -1.70 11.19
C THR A 803 -7.52 -2.05 12.27
N ASP A 804 -7.20 -1.08 13.10
CA ASP A 804 -6.39 -1.25 14.29
C ASP A 804 -7.15 -0.75 15.53
N PRO A 805 -6.55 -0.78 16.74
CA PRO A 805 -7.22 -0.28 17.95
C PRO A 805 -7.81 1.12 17.81
N GLY A 806 -7.18 2.01 17.05
CA GLY A 806 -7.68 3.36 16.81
C GLY A 806 -9.09 3.38 16.22
N TRP A 807 -9.45 2.42 15.37
CA TRP A 807 -10.75 2.39 14.70
C TRP A 807 -11.91 1.91 15.59
N THR A 808 -11.61 1.30 16.72
CA THR A 808 -12.60 0.68 17.63
C THR A 808 -13.78 1.58 18.00
N PRO A 809 -13.61 2.88 18.28
CA PRO A 809 -14.75 3.72 18.65
C PRO A 809 -15.78 3.88 17.52
N LEU A 810 -15.37 3.75 16.25
CA LEU A 810 -16.30 3.77 15.11
C LEU A 810 -17.15 2.49 15.04
N PHE A 811 -16.66 1.37 15.55
CA PHE A 811 -17.38 0.09 15.48
C PHE A 811 -18.67 0.12 16.29
N VAL A 812 -18.77 1.01 17.27
CA VAL A 812 -19.98 1.19 18.05
C VAL A 812 -21.14 1.65 17.16
N SER A 813 -20.86 2.40 16.08
CA SER A 813 -21.83 3.07 15.20
C SER A 813 -22.23 2.26 13.96
N ILE A 814 -21.62 1.10 13.71
CA ILE A 814 -21.84 0.31 12.48
C ILE A 814 -22.64 -0.96 12.78
N LYS A 815 -23.22 -1.57 11.74
CA LYS A 815 -23.89 -2.89 11.84
C LYS A 815 -23.11 -4.04 11.21
N GLY A 816 -22.02 -3.75 10.49
CA GLY A 816 -21.14 -4.77 9.93
C GLY A 816 -19.78 -4.20 9.51
N LEU A 817 -18.81 -5.09 9.31
CA LEU A 817 -17.44 -4.72 8.97
C LEU A 817 -16.90 -5.52 7.77
N VAL A 818 -16.26 -4.81 6.85
CA VAL A 818 -15.50 -5.35 5.71
C VAL A 818 -14.10 -4.73 5.69
N THR A 819 -13.05 -5.55 5.66
CA THR A 819 -11.67 -5.04 5.51
C THR A 819 -10.87 -5.79 4.44
N GLU A 820 -9.95 -5.10 3.78
CA GLU A 820 -9.04 -5.73 2.80
C GLU A 820 -7.97 -6.60 3.45
N VAL A 821 -7.56 -6.21 4.65
CA VAL A 821 -6.57 -6.89 5.46
C VAL A 821 -7.20 -7.31 6.78
N GLY A 822 -7.07 -8.59 7.09
CA GLY A 822 -7.37 -9.10 8.42
C GLY A 822 -7.43 -10.61 8.47
N GLY A 823 -7.34 -11.10 9.70
CA GLY A 823 -7.31 -12.50 10.05
C GLY A 823 -8.34 -12.87 11.11
N LEU A 824 -8.46 -14.16 11.42
CA LEU A 824 -9.39 -14.67 12.44
C LEU A 824 -9.09 -14.13 13.84
N MET A 825 -7.82 -13.87 14.15
CA MET A 825 -7.37 -13.46 15.49
C MET A 825 -6.98 -12.00 15.54
N THR A 826 -7.47 -11.23 14.60
CA THR A 826 -6.97 -9.91 14.25
C THR A 826 -7.82 -8.84 14.94
N HIS A 827 -7.33 -7.62 15.14
CA HIS A 827 -7.96 -6.65 16.04
C HIS A 827 -9.42 -6.35 15.67
N GLY A 828 -9.68 -6.00 14.41
CA GLY A 828 -11.04 -5.77 13.91
C GLY A 828 -11.95 -6.99 14.06
N ALA A 829 -11.41 -8.21 13.89
CA ALA A 829 -12.16 -9.46 14.08
C ALA A 829 -12.58 -9.66 15.55
N VAL A 830 -11.68 -9.40 16.50
CA VAL A 830 -11.98 -9.55 17.93
C VAL A 830 -13.04 -8.55 18.38
N ILE A 831 -12.86 -7.26 18.06
CA ILE A 831 -13.82 -6.23 18.44
C ILE A 831 -15.17 -6.48 17.76
N ALA A 832 -15.18 -6.91 16.50
CA ALA A 832 -16.43 -7.28 15.82
C ALA A 832 -17.16 -8.40 16.57
N ARG A 833 -16.47 -9.44 17.05
CA ARG A 833 -17.10 -10.50 17.88
C ARG A 833 -17.60 -9.98 19.21
N GLU A 834 -16.78 -9.18 19.90
CA GLU A 834 -17.12 -8.65 21.23
C GLU A 834 -18.33 -7.71 21.18
N TYR A 835 -18.51 -6.98 20.08
CA TYR A 835 -19.67 -6.13 19.82
C TYR A 835 -20.80 -6.83 19.07
N GLY A 836 -20.65 -8.12 18.72
CA GLY A 836 -21.66 -8.90 17.99
C GLY A 836 -21.92 -8.42 16.55
N LEU A 837 -20.95 -7.79 15.91
CA LEU A 837 -21.03 -7.26 14.54
C LEU A 837 -20.66 -8.34 13.52
N PRO A 838 -21.52 -8.69 12.54
CA PRO A 838 -21.14 -9.57 11.44
C PRO A 838 -19.99 -8.96 10.63
N ALA A 839 -18.92 -9.74 10.41
CA ALA A 839 -17.71 -9.21 9.80
C ALA A 839 -17.01 -10.21 8.88
N VAL A 840 -16.51 -9.69 7.76
CA VAL A 840 -15.71 -10.41 6.76
C VAL A 840 -14.45 -9.60 6.48
N VAL A 841 -13.27 -10.20 6.63
CA VAL A 841 -11.98 -9.50 6.47
C VAL A 841 -11.10 -10.20 5.43
N GLY A 842 -9.96 -9.61 5.08
CA GLY A 842 -9.07 -10.21 4.08
C GLY A 842 -9.65 -10.15 2.66
N VAL A 843 -10.59 -9.24 2.41
CA VAL A 843 -11.29 -9.11 1.13
C VAL A 843 -10.43 -8.29 0.17
N GLU A 844 -9.70 -8.96 -0.72
CA GLU A 844 -8.79 -8.26 -1.63
C GLU A 844 -9.51 -7.18 -2.45
N ASN A 845 -8.98 -5.94 -2.39
CA ASN A 845 -9.50 -4.77 -3.10
C ASN A 845 -10.94 -4.37 -2.71
N ALA A 846 -11.44 -4.71 -1.52
CA ALA A 846 -12.78 -4.33 -1.05
C ALA A 846 -13.10 -2.84 -1.26
N THR A 847 -12.15 -1.95 -0.98
CA THR A 847 -12.34 -0.48 -1.08
C THR A 847 -12.44 0.01 -2.52
N LYS A 848 -12.03 -0.80 -3.50
CA LYS A 848 -12.14 -0.51 -4.94
C LYS A 848 -13.34 -1.20 -5.58
N LEU A 849 -13.63 -2.43 -5.15
CA LEU A 849 -14.73 -3.26 -5.65
C LEU A 849 -16.09 -2.74 -5.18
N ILE A 850 -16.21 -2.37 -3.91
CA ILE A 850 -17.43 -1.82 -3.32
C ILE A 850 -17.40 -0.29 -3.46
N LYS A 851 -18.48 0.32 -3.95
CA LYS A 851 -18.58 1.77 -4.06
C LYS A 851 -19.21 2.37 -2.80
N ASP A 852 -18.73 3.55 -2.37
CA ASP A 852 -19.32 4.27 -1.24
C ASP A 852 -20.81 4.54 -1.50
N GLY A 853 -21.65 4.28 -0.51
CA GLY A 853 -23.10 4.39 -0.59
C GLY A 853 -23.83 3.20 -1.22
N GLN A 854 -23.12 2.20 -1.74
CA GLN A 854 -23.73 1.01 -2.34
C GLN A 854 -24.37 0.12 -1.27
N ARG A 855 -25.48 -0.55 -1.59
CA ARG A 855 -26.10 -1.48 -0.65
C ARG A 855 -25.43 -2.85 -0.77
N ILE A 856 -25.03 -3.43 0.36
CA ILE A 856 -24.35 -4.73 0.40
C ILE A 856 -24.96 -5.63 1.47
N ARG A 857 -24.83 -6.95 1.26
CA ARG A 857 -25.06 -7.98 2.27
C ARG A 857 -23.73 -8.55 2.72
N VAL A 858 -23.49 -8.60 4.02
CA VAL A 858 -22.30 -9.23 4.63
C VAL A 858 -22.73 -10.49 5.35
N HIS A 859 -22.20 -11.63 4.92
CA HIS A 859 -22.43 -12.93 5.54
C HIS A 859 -21.19 -13.33 6.35
N GLY A 860 -21.12 -12.87 7.59
CA GLY A 860 -19.97 -13.06 8.48
C GLY A 860 -19.70 -14.51 8.89
N THR A 861 -20.71 -15.39 8.84
CA THR A 861 -20.56 -16.83 9.16
C THR A 861 -19.89 -17.63 8.04
N GLU A 862 -20.26 -17.38 6.78
CA GLU A 862 -19.76 -18.12 5.61
C GLU A 862 -18.64 -17.36 4.87
N GLY A 863 -18.42 -16.07 5.22
CA GLY A 863 -17.24 -15.33 4.78
C GLY A 863 -17.35 -14.70 3.40
N TYR A 864 -18.53 -14.17 3.05
CA TYR A 864 -18.73 -13.54 1.74
C TYR A 864 -19.60 -12.30 1.79
N ILE A 865 -19.53 -11.51 0.73
CA ILE A 865 -20.24 -10.25 0.55
C ILE A 865 -20.96 -10.28 -0.80
N GLU A 866 -22.20 -9.83 -0.82
CA GLU A 866 -22.99 -9.65 -2.03
C GLU A 866 -23.30 -8.17 -2.24
N ILE A 867 -23.19 -7.72 -3.50
CA ILE A 867 -23.68 -6.42 -3.93
C ILE A 867 -25.18 -6.58 -4.23
N LEU A 868 -26.01 -5.71 -3.63
CA LEU A 868 -27.48 -5.77 -3.73
C LEU A 868 -28.06 -4.79 -4.76
#